data_AF-A0A8H6Y7J3-F1
#
_entry.id   AF-A0A8H6Y7J3-F1
#
_cell.length_a   1.000
_cell.length_b   1.000
_cell.length_c   1.000
_cell.angle_alpha   90.00
_cell.angle_beta   90.00
_cell.angle_gamma   90.00
#
_symmetry.space_group_name_H-M   'P 1'
#
loop_
_entity.id
_entity.type
_entity.pdbx_description
1 polymer ?
#
loop_
_entity_poly.entity_id
_entity_poly.type
_entity_poly.pdbx_seq_one_letter_code
_entity_poly.pdbx_strand_id
1 'polypeptide(L)'
;MSDHSLPDEIISEILSPALKVSDQLFSDNTGVSPFAKPSESTSAYLLVCKSWLRVATPLLYNVVVLRSKAQAKALSIVLSENDQLGQFIKKLRVEGGYGAPMHVILKSSPNISDLFLTLEIYSSDNTNGLCKGLTLINPTRLILRDLPFRPLENKMVSQLIEALSVSLSKWDLRVFECPFTRESNRAEKIIRPLVKVKRLHKLSIPNADSLSWAYSSFKECPLEVIRIKKSVSKWERKELPFQNSVLMALLDYTEASIFGQANTPKPDLEHPDIAPSLNLFFVPMAGAPKDVQDEVWSRVLYFAMSVPERANNPSSTVPRRLPLLLVSKTFNQLGLPYYYAHTVLSTVPAISKFGFVSLKNPSIGPNIRSLSIQCLNFGTNSSGAQGNPMFTPILSKASGVTRVVGYKGFADPNDTAVSMEISIPWDTFEAMAKCSGSTLREFSARIGTYQGTTVTATVFDDLTVLRRLDWKSPTGFALTNIHENGFQSLEDLWITQSSQSFLTALSLMRLKVLRRVMLCLSQDAQGDPPSPEGFLKAHGHKLTDLGLAQNIFETLSINVFDVCPNLRSLTVLVPMAVDGPPDTEYLYSTRAIPSLVKITLDVWYLPRDKNRFAAWEEFFVEFDPKCFPNLHEVEVKCCEWPTSERDIAKSCWVRGKQYDILFLPAGPIPDFETGDHKVPDGVMPFIATQAPKAKYILSVCGGAVYLAFAGVLSGKKATTNKAFYRPIVAATPKDIQWVAKARWVVDGNVWTSSGVSAGSDMTLAFIEHLAGPRVTRFIRGMVEIREVTEEDDPFAEFHGLV
;
A
#
# COMPACT_ATOMS: atom_id res chain seq x y z
N MET A 1 -0.17 -17.91 -44.64
CA MET A 1 -0.45 -16.92 -43.57
C MET A 1 0.01 -17.55 -42.26
N SER A 2 1.04 -17.12 -41.54
CA SER A 2 1.99 -16.00 -41.65
C SER A 2 3.23 -16.43 -40.86
N ASP A 3 4.39 -16.50 -41.52
CA ASP A 3 5.66 -17.05 -41.02
C ASP A 3 6.44 -15.99 -40.21
N HIS A 4 5.76 -15.42 -39.21
CA HIS A 4 6.29 -14.35 -38.35
C HIS A 4 6.03 -14.67 -36.87
N SER A 5 6.40 -15.86 -36.40
CA SER A 5 6.48 -16.11 -34.95
C SER A 5 7.88 -15.78 -34.47
N LEU A 6 8.00 -14.87 -33.50
CA LEU A 6 9.24 -14.62 -32.78
C LEU A 6 9.76 -15.95 -32.18
N PRO A 7 11.09 -16.20 -32.17
CA PRO A 7 11.67 -17.34 -31.48
C PRO A 7 11.29 -17.35 -30.00
N ASP A 8 11.23 -18.54 -29.40
CA ASP A 8 10.81 -18.71 -28.00
C ASP A 8 11.74 -17.99 -27.03
N GLU A 9 13.03 -17.90 -27.36
CA GLU A 9 14.04 -17.17 -26.61
C GLU A 9 13.70 -15.69 -26.54
N ILE A 10 13.29 -15.10 -27.67
CA ILE A 10 12.88 -13.70 -27.77
C ILE A 10 11.56 -13.47 -27.04
N ILE A 11 10.59 -14.38 -27.18
CA ILE A 11 9.33 -14.31 -26.41
C ILE A 11 9.64 -14.40 -24.90
N SER A 12 10.55 -15.28 -24.50
CA SER A 12 10.97 -15.45 -23.10
C SER A 12 11.65 -14.21 -22.55
N GLU A 13 12.51 -13.54 -23.33
CA GLU A 13 13.13 -12.27 -22.96
C GLU A 13 12.11 -11.15 -22.82
N ILE A 14 11.15 -11.04 -23.75
CA ILE A 14 10.06 -10.04 -23.69
C ILE A 14 9.20 -10.23 -22.44
N LEU A 15 8.86 -11.48 -22.11
CA LEU A 15 7.95 -11.79 -21.01
C LEU A 15 8.64 -11.85 -19.64
N SER A 16 9.96 -12.09 -19.61
CA SER A 16 10.72 -12.26 -18.37
C SER A 16 10.57 -11.10 -17.37
N PRO A 17 10.65 -9.81 -17.75
CA PRO A 17 10.49 -8.70 -16.81
C PRO A 17 9.13 -8.65 -16.11
N ALA A 18 8.08 -9.13 -16.76
CA ALA A 18 6.72 -9.12 -16.23
C ALA A 18 6.38 -10.40 -15.43
N LEU A 19 7.00 -11.54 -15.77
CA LEU A 19 6.67 -12.84 -15.18
C LEU A 19 7.65 -13.29 -14.10
N LYS A 20 8.92 -12.90 -14.16
CA LYS A 20 9.95 -13.36 -13.21
C LYS A 20 9.94 -12.54 -11.94
N VAL A 21 9.91 -13.24 -10.81
CA VAL A 21 10.19 -12.65 -9.50
C VAL A 21 11.71 -12.64 -9.29
N SER A 22 12.28 -11.47 -9.01
CA SER A 22 13.71 -11.35 -8.73
C SER A 22 14.09 -12.11 -7.46
N ASP A 23 15.34 -12.59 -7.37
CA ASP A 23 15.81 -13.28 -6.15
C ASP A 23 15.74 -12.39 -4.91
N GLN A 24 15.98 -11.08 -5.09
CA GLN A 24 15.87 -10.09 -4.03
C GLN A 24 14.44 -10.01 -3.48
N LEU A 25 13.42 -9.93 -4.34
CA LEU A 25 12.02 -9.91 -3.90
C LEU A 25 11.61 -11.26 -3.28
N PHE A 26 12.05 -12.37 -3.86
CA PHE A 26 11.74 -13.71 -3.33
C PHE A 26 12.36 -13.94 -1.93
N SER A 27 13.59 -13.48 -1.70
CA SER A 27 14.33 -13.68 -0.45
C SER A 27 14.12 -12.59 0.60
N ASP A 28 13.35 -11.55 0.27
CA ASP A 28 13.05 -10.46 1.21
C ASP A 28 12.24 -11.00 2.40
N ASN A 29 12.91 -11.09 3.53
CA ASN A 29 12.35 -11.47 4.82
C ASN A 29 12.35 -10.29 5.81
N THR A 30 12.52 -9.05 5.32
CA THR A 30 12.57 -7.83 6.12
C THR A 30 11.20 -7.13 6.14
N GLY A 31 10.57 -7.05 7.31
CA GLY A 31 9.30 -6.32 7.48
C GLY A 31 8.07 -6.96 6.81
N VAL A 32 7.25 -6.15 6.14
CA VAL A 32 6.03 -6.59 5.45
C VAL A 32 6.40 -7.33 4.16
N SER A 33 5.69 -8.41 3.83
CA SER A 33 5.94 -9.15 2.59
C SER A 33 5.89 -8.22 1.36
N PRO A 34 6.86 -8.28 0.43
CA PRO A 34 6.79 -7.48 -0.80
C PRO A 34 5.61 -7.85 -1.69
N PHE A 35 5.02 -9.04 -1.47
CA PHE A 35 3.83 -9.54 -2.16
C PHE A 35 2.53 -9.22 -1.41
N ALA A 36 2.57 -8.33 -0.41
CA ALA A 36 1.42 -7.85 0.35
C ALA A 36 0.49 -6.96 -0.46
N LYS A 37 1.04 -6.19 -1.41
CA LYS A 37 0.27 -5.25 -2.21
C LYS A 37 -0.37 -5.95 -3.42
N PRO A 38 -1.61 -5.60 -3.78
CA PRO A 38 -2.21 -6.10 -5.01
C PRO A 38 -1.33 -5.70 -6.21
N SER A 39 -1.05 -6.65 -7.08
CA SER A 39 -0.46 -6.42 -8.39
C SER A 39 -1.43 -6.88 -9.47
N GLU A 40 -1.29 -6.34 -10.67
CA GLU A 40 -2.01 -6.88 -11.83
C GLU A 40 -1.69 -8.36 -12.02
N SER A 41 -2.67 -9.12 -12.51
CA SER A 41 -2.52 -10.55 -12.71
C SER A 41 -1.64 -10.82 -13.92
N THR A 42 -0.46 -11.37 -13.67
CA THR A 42 0.51 -11.73 -14.70
C THR A 42 0.09 -12.96 -15.53
N SER A 43 -1.01 -13.63 -15.16
CA SER A 43 -1.55 -14.74 -15.97
C SER A 43 -2.23 -14.27 -17.26
N ALA A 44 -2.59 -12.99 -17.38
CA ALA A 44 -3.18 -12.44 -18.60
C ALA A 44 -2.26 -12.61 -19.83
N TYR A 45 -0.94 -12.60 -19.63
CA TYR A 45 0.04 -12.83 -20.71
C TYR A 45 -0.07 -14.22 -21.35
N LEU A 46 -0.61 -15.22 -20.63
CA LEU A 46 -0.81 -16.57 -21.15
C LEU A 46 -1.97 -16.65 -22.16
N LEU A 47 -2.87 -15.67 -22.16
CA LEU A 47 -4.06 -15.66 -23.00
C LEU A 47 -3.84 -15.02 -24.37
N VAL A 48 -2.65 -14.44 -24.61
CA VAL A 48 -2.34 -13.68 -25.83
C VAL A 48 -2.33 -14.57 -27.06
N CYS A 49 -1.55 -15.66 -27.04
CA CYS A 49 -1.52 -16.66 -28.11
C CYS A 49 -0.91 -17.98 -27.60
N LYS A 50 -1.00 -19.05 -28.42
CA LYS A 50 -0.47 -20.38 -28.07
C LYS A 50 1.05 -20.38 -27.80
N SER A 51 1.83 -19.59 -28.54
CA SER A 51 3.28 -19.48 -28.32
C SER A 51 3.60 -18.79 -27.00
N TRP A 52 2.87 -17.71 -26.66
CA TRP A 52 3.03 -17.03 -25.39
C TRP A 52 2.58 -17.90 -24.23
N LEU A 53 1.46 -18.62 -24.34
CA LEU A 53 1.06 -19.61 -23.35
C LEU A 53 2.20 -20.59 -23.07
N ARG A 54 2.75 -21.22 -24.12
CA ARG A 54 3.81 -22.22 -23.98
C ARG A 54 5.11 -21.68 -23.38
N VAL A 55 5.55 -20.47 -23.76
CA VAL A 55 6.80 -19.86 -23.27
C VAL A 55 6.61 -19.22 -21.88
N ALA A 56 5.46 -18.61 -21.62
CA ALA A 56 5.15 -17.95 -20.35
C ALA A 56 4.91 -18.94 -19.21
N THR A 57 4.31 -20.11 -19.49
CA THR A 57 3.95 -21.07 -18.44
C THR A 57 5.14 -21.47 -17.55
N PRO A 58 6.31 -21.89 -18.09
CA PRO A 58 7.47 -22.19 -17.26
C PRO A 58 7.98 -20.98 -16.45
N LEU A 59 7.90 -19.77 -17.02
CA LEU A 59 8.32 -18.54 -16.36
C LEU A 59 7.39 -18.17 -15.19
N LEU A 60 6.08 -18.28 -15.40
CA LEU A 60 5.06 -17.98 -14.40
C LEU A 60 5.13 -18.95 -13.21
N TYR A 61 5.28 -20.25 -13.49
CA TYR A 61 5.34 -21.27 -12.44
C TYR A 61 6.73 -21.38 -11.79
N ASN A 62 7.76 -20.71 -12.32
CA ASN A 62 9.11 -20.77 -11.76
C ASN A 62 9.17 -20.38 -10.28
N VAL A 63 8.44 -19.33 -9.91
CA VAL A 63 8.35 -18.82 -8.55
C VAL A 63 6.89 -18.79 -8.12
N VAL A 64 6.57 -19.62 -7.12
CA VAL A 64 5.23 -19.69 -6.54
C VAL A 64 5.22 -19.04 -5.16
N VAL A 65 4.30 -18.10 -4.96
CA VAL A 65 4.09 -17.43 -3.67
C VAL A 65 2.69 -17.74 -3.16
N LEU A 66 2.60 -18.41 -2.00
CA LEU A 66 1.34 -18.80 -1.36
C LEU A 66 1.14 -17.99 -0.08
N ARG A 67 0.10 -17.16 -0.05
CA ARG A 67 -0.23 -16.28 1.08
C ARG A 67 -1.59 -16.58 1.70
N SER A 68 -2.37 -17.48 1.10
CA SER A 68 -3.76 -17.77 1.49
C SER A 68 -4.13 -19.24 1.35
N LYS A 69 -5.21 -19.64 2.02
CA LYS A 69 -5.79 -20.99 1.86
C LYS A 69 -6.37 -21.18 0.46
N ALA A 70 -6.97 -20.13 -0.10
CA ALA A 70 -7.53 -20.15 -1.45
C ALA A 70 -6.46 -20.38 -2.53
N GLN A 71 -5.32 -19.68 -2.45
CA GLN A 71 -4.20 -19.88 -3.39
C GLN A 71 -3.64 -21.30 -3.31
N ALA A 72 -3.40 -21.81 -2.09
CA ALA A 72 -2.90 -23.18 -1.92
C ALA A 72 -3.89 -24.22 -2.46
N LYS A 73 -5.20 -24.04 -2.21
CA LYS A 73 -6.23 -24.92 -2.75
C LYS A 73 -6.28 -24.87 -4.29
N ALA A 74 -6.31 -23.67 -4.87
CA ALA A 74 -6.34 -23.49 -6.32
C ALA A 74 -5.13 -24.15 -6.99
N LEU A 75 -3.91 -23.89 -6.49
CA LEU A 75 -2.71 -24.51 -7.02
C LEU A 75 -2.73 -26.03 -6.87
N SER A 76 -3.19 -26.56 -5.73
CA SER A 76 -3.26 -28.02 -5.54
C SER A 76 -4.19 -28.71 -6.52
N ILE A 77 -5.32 -28.08 -6.88
CA ILE A 77 -6.24 -28.59 -7.90
C ILE A 77 -5.55 -28.61 -9.26
N VAL A 78 -4.96 -27.47 -9.65
CA VAL A 78 -4.24 -27.33 -10.93
C VAL A 78 -3.12 -28.37 -11.06
N LEU A 79 -2.32 -28.58 -10.02
CA LEU A 79 -1.23 -29.56 -10.02
C LEU A 79 -1.71 -31.02 -9.93
N SER A 80 -2.95 -31.25 -9.50
CA SER A 80 -3.56 -32.59 -9.52
C SER A 80 -4.08 -32.92 -10.92
N GLU A 81 -4.56 -31.93 -11.65
CA GLU A 81 -5.04 -32.08 -13.03
C GLU A 81 -3.90 -32.06 -14.05
N ASN A 82 -2.79 -31.38 -13.73
CA ASN A 82 -1.62 -31.25 -14.59
C ASN A 82 -0.32 -31.22 -13.75
N ASP A 83 0.21 -32.40 -13.49
CA ASP A 83 1.40 -32.61 -12.64
C ASP A 83 2.69 -32.05 -13.27
N GLN A 84 2.77 -31.98 -14.60
CA GLN A 84 3.91 -31.43 -15.33
C GLN A 84 4.19 -29.97 -14.97
N LEU A 85 3.16 -29.19 -14.63
CA LEU A 85 3.33 -27.81 -14.20
C LEU A 85 4.16 -27.69 -12.92
N GLY A 86 4.08 -28.69 -12.04
CA GLY A 86 4.85 -28.72 -10.80
C GLY A 86 6.36 -28.89 -11.03
N GLN A 87 6.76 -29.43 -12.20
CA GLN A 87 8.17 -29.56 -12.56
C GLN A 87 8.85 -28.21 -12.82
N PHE A 88 8.08 -27.18 -13.20
CA PHE A 88 8.59 -25.82 -13.40
C PHE A 88 8.82 -25.06 -12.10
N ILE A 89 8.21 -25.50 -11.00
CA ILE A 89 8.32 -24.82 -9.69
C ILE A 89 9.73 -25.06 -9.14
N LYS A 90 10.55 -24.00 -9.15
CA LYS A 90 11.91 -23.99 -8.60
C LYS A 90 11.98 -23.26 -7.27
N LYS A 91 11.22 -22.18 -7.12
CA LYS A 91 11.17 -21.39 -5.89
C LYS A 91 9.76 -21.40 -5.31
N LEU A 92 9.65 -21.80 -4.06
CA LEU A 92 8.37 -21.83 -3.34
C LEU A 92 8.46 -20.95 -2.10
N ARG A 93 7.57 -19.96 -2.00
CA ARG A 93 7.42 -19.09 -0.83
C ARG A 93 6.07 -19.32 -0.16
N VAL A 94 6.11 -19.76 1.10
CA VAL A 94 4.91 -20.10 1.88
C VAL A 94 4.75 -19.11 3.03
N GLU A 95 3.78 -18.22 2.89
CA GLU A 95 3.33 -17.25 3.89
C GLU A 95 1.91 -17.55 4.41
N GLY A 96 1.23 -18.51 3.80
CA GLY A 96 -0.11 -18.95 4.15
C GLY A 96 -0.51 -20.25 3.43
N GLY A 97 -1.67 -20.82 3.78
CA GLY A 97 -2.19 -22.01 3.11
C GLY A 97 -1.49 -23.34 3.46
N TYR A 98 -1.01 -23.49 4.70
CA TYR A 98 -0.20 -24.63 5.19
C TYR A 98 -0.88 -26.01 5.25
N GLY A 99 -2.19 -26.07 4.96
CA GLY A 99 -3.04 -27.23 5.20
C GLY A 99 -2.86 -28.37 4.19
N ALA A 100 -3.84 -29.27 4.11
CA ALA A 100 -3.81 -30.44 3.23
C ALA A 100 -3.39 -30.18 1.76
N PRO A 101 -3.81 -29.07 1.10
CA PRO A 101 -3.34 -28.72 -0.24
C PRO A 101 -1.82 -28.68 -0.40
N MET A 102 -1.09 -28.28 0.65
CA MET A 102 0.37 -28.15 0.59
C MET A 102 1.06 -29.50 0.39
N HIS A 103 0.49 -30.60 0.88
CA HIS A 103 1.05 -31.92 0.65
C HIS A 103 1.05 -32.29 -0.84
N VAL A 104 -0.05 -31.97 -1.54
CA VAL A 104 -0.18 -32.18 -2.99
C VAL A 104 0.80 -31.30 -3.74
N ILE A 105 0.89 -30.02 -3.38
CA ILE A 105 1.82 -29.07 -4.02
C ILE A 105 3.25 -29.57 -3.93
N LEU A 106 3.70 -29.94 -2.72
CA LEU A 106 5.08 -30.42 -2.52
C LEU A 106 5.35 -31.76 -3.19
N LYS A 107 4.36 -32.67 -3.22
CA LYS A 107 4.47 -33.95 -3.94
C LYS A 107 4.62 -33.75 -5.45
N SER A 108 3.88 -32.82 -6.03
CA SER A 108 3.92 -32.53 -7.48
C SER A 108 5.10 -31.61 -7.87
N SER A 109 5.85 -31.08 -6.91
CA SER A 109 6.93 -30.10 -7.15
C SER A 109 8.30 -30.59 -6.67
N PRO A 110 8.83 -31.70 -7.22
CA PRO A 110 10.09 -32.29 -6.74
C PRO A 110 11.31 -31.41 -7.01
N ASN A 111 11.18 -30.44 -7.91
CA ASN A 111 12.26 -29.58 -8.40
C ASN A 111 12.49 -28.30 -7.58
N ILE A 112 11.82 -28.15 -6.44
CA ILE A 112 11.98 -26.99 -5.56
C ILE A 112 13.43 -26.94 -5.05
N SER A 113 14.19 -25.94 -5.51
CA SER A 113 15.55 -25.64 -5.08
C SER A 113 15.60 -24.62 -3.96
N ASP A 114 14.66 -23.68 -3.94
CA ASP A 114 14.60 -22.57 -2.98
C ASP A 114 13.25 -22.59 -2.25
N LEU A 115 13.31 -22.78 -0.93
CA LEU A 115 12.14 -22.80 -0.06
C LEU A 115 12.18 -21.61 0.90
N PHE A 116 11.16 -20.76 0.85
CA PHE A 116 10.91 -19.73 1.84
C PHE A 116 9.73 -20.14 2.72
N LEU A 117 9.91 -20.14 4.04
CA LEU A 117 8.86 -20.41 5.02
C LEU A 117 8.79 -19.29 6.07
N THR A 118 7.58 -18.83 6.36
CA THR A 118 7.33 -18.05 7.57
C THR A 118 6.99 -18.96 8.76
N LEU A 119 7.53 -18.62 9.93
CA LEU A 119 7.21 -19.25 11.21
C LEU A 119 6.07 -18.53 11.94
N GLU A 120 5.43 -17.55 11.29
CA GLU A 120 4.26 -16.79 11.76
C GLU A 120 2.96 -17.61 11.70
N ILE A 121 2.97 -18.75 12.38
CA ILE A 121 1.89 -19.74 12.39
C ILE A 121 1.09 -19.59 13.67
N TYR A 122 -0.22 -19.37 13.53
CA TYR A 122 -1.13 -19.18 14.65
C TYR A 122 -1.78 -20.50 15.03
N SER A 123 -2.34 -20.57 16.24
CA SER A 123 -3.04 -21.75 16.74
C SER A 123 -4.24 -22.19 15.90
N SER A 124 -4.82 -21.30 15.09
CA SER A 124 -5.94 -21.58 14.19
C SER A 124 -5.53 -22.05 12.79
N ASP A 125 -4.23 -22.10 12.50
CA ASP A 125 -3.73 -22.70 11.26
C ASP A 125 -3.74 -24.22 11.33
N ASN A 126 -3.55 -24.86 10.18
CA ASN A 126 -3.31 -26.29 10.08
C ASN A 126 -2.05 -26.50 9.25
N THR A 127 -0.99 -27.05 9.85
CA THR A 127 0.31 -27.27 9.21
C THR A 127 0.51 -28.71 8.73
N ASN A 128 -0.46 -29.60 8.93
CA ASN A 128 -0.29 -31.04 8.72
C ASN A 128 0.13 -31.39 7.28
N GLY A 129 -0.45 -30.70 6.29
CA GLY A 129 -0.10 -30.94 4.89
C GLY A 129 1.32 -30.47 4.55
N LEU A 130 1.71 -29.28 5.04
CA LEU A 130 3.09 -28.79 4.92
C LEU A 130 4.07 -29.76 5.59
N CYS A 131 3.84 -30.11 6.87
CA CYS A 131 4.71 -31.02 7.63
C CYS A 131 4.94 -32.36 6.91
N LYS A 132 3.88 -32.96 6.34
CA LYS A 132 3.98 -34.21 5.58
C LYS A 132 4.69 -34.04 4.24
N GLY A 133 4.55 -32.88 3.59
CA GLY A 133 5.15 -32.62 2.28
C GLY A 133 6.64 -32.26 2.33
N LEU A 134 7.15 -31.71 3.44
CA LEU A 134 8.56 -31.32 3.58
C LEU A 134 9.55 -32.48 3.34
N THR A 135 9.16 -33.71 3.65
CA THR A 135 9.98 -34.91 3.43
C THR A 135 10.02 -35.36 1.97
N LEU A 136 9.18 -34.78 1.10
CA LEU A 136 9.07 -35.12 -0.33
C LEU A 136 9.95 -34.25 -1.23
N ILE A 137 10.54 -33.20 -0.69
CA ILE A 137 11.37 -32.24 -1.42
C ILE A 137 12.81 -32.26 -0.90
N ASN A 138 13.73 -31.70 -1.69
CA ASN A 138 15.14 -31.61 -1.35
C ASN A 138 15.73 -30.23 -1.75
N PRO A 139 15.33 -29.14 -1.07
CA PRO A 139 15.79 -27.81 -1.40
C PRO A 139 17.27 -27.61 -1.09
N THR A 140 17.96 -26.86 -1.95
CA THR A 140 19.34 -26.43 -1.76
C THR A 140 19.46 -25.10 -0.99
N ARG A 141 18.38 -24.32 -0.93
CA ARG A 141 18.30 -23.07 -0.16
C ARG A 141 17.04 -23.03 0.69
N LEU A 142 17.21 -22.72 1.97
CA LEU A 142 16.12 -22.53 2.93
C LEU A 142 16.18 -21.12 3.49
N ILE A 143 15.07 -20.41 3.36
CA ILE A 143 14.87 -19.07 3.89
C ILE A 143 13.79 -19.15 4.95
N LEU A 144 14.14 -18.84 6.19
CA LEU A 144 13.15 -18.73 7.25
C LEU A 144 12.90 -17.26 7.58
N ARG A 145 11.65 -16.99 7.95
CA ARG A 145 11.21 -15.72 8.52
C ARG A 145 10.54 -16.00 9.86
N ASP A 146 10.85 -15.21 10.88
CA ASP A 146 10.21 -15.24 12.19
C ASP A 146 9.98 -13.81 12.70
N LEU A 147 9.09 -13.64 13.67
CA LEU A 147 8.81 -12.32 14.26
C LEU A 147 9.96 -11.93 15.21
N PRO A 148 10.66 -10.81 14.95
CA PRO A 148 11.88 -10.47 15.68
C PRO A 148 11.65 -10.13 17.16
N PHE A 149 10.44 -9.71 17.55
CA PHE A 149 10.16 -9.22 18.92
C PHE A 149 9.19 -10.10 19.72
N ARG A 150 8.33 -10.90 19.06
CA ARG A 150 7.37 -11.82 19.71
C ARG A 150 7.11 -13.05 18.83
N PRO A 151 8.02 -14.04 18.85
CA PRO A 151 7.78 -15.31 18.15
C PRO A 151 6.53 -16.00 18.73
N LEU A 152 5.64 -16.50 17.86
CA LEU A 152 4.42 -17.18 18.28
C LEU A 152 4.72 -18.58 18.77
N GLU A 153 4.36 -18.93 20.00
CA GLU A 153 4.51 -20.30 20.51
C GLU A 153 3.15 -20.98 20.61
N ASN A 154 2.98 -22.06 19.84
CA ASN A 154 1.79 -22.91 19.88
C ASN A 154 2.07 -24.29 19.27
N LYS A 155 1.12 -25.20 19.41
CA LYS A 155 1.22 -26.58 18.91
C LYS A 155 1.55 -26.67 17.41
N MET A 156 0.98 -25.80 16.57
CA MET A 156 1.19 -25.85 15.12
C MET A 156 2.62 -25.46 14.73
N VAL A 157 3.18 -24.45 15.42
CA VAL A 157 4.58 -24.05 15.26
C VAL A 157 5.51 -25.18 15.70
N SER A 158 5.26 -25.78 16.87
CA SER A 158 6.07 -26.91 17.36
C SER A 158 6.05 -28.09 16.40
N GLN A 159 4.89 -28.44 15.84
CA GLN A 159 4.74 -29.48 14.82
C GLN A 159 5.53 -29.18 13.55
N LEU A 160 5.52 -27.92 13.08
CA LEU A 160 6.31 -27.55 11.91
C LEU A 160 7.81 -27.62 12.19
N ILE A 161 8.27 -27.12 13.35
CA ILE A 161 9.68 -27.17 13.73
C ILE A 161 10.17 -28.62 13.81
N GLU A 162 9.37 -29.52 14.36
CA GLU A 162 9.70 -30.94 14.43
C GLU A 162 9.80 -31.57 13.02
N ALA A 163 8.82 -31.30 12.15
CA ALA A 163 8.84 -31.78 10.77
C ALA A 163 10.03 -31.22 9.96
N LEU A 164 10.36 -29.95 10.17
CA LEU A 164 11.55 -29.32 9.59
C LEU A 164 12.82 -29.98 10.13
N SER A 165 12.93 -30.20 11.44
CA SER A 165 14.11 -30.83 12.05
C SER A 165 14.40 -32.21 11.46
N VAL A 166 13.35 -33.01 11.23
CA VAL A 166 13.45 -34.31 10.55
C VAL A 166 13.90 -34.16 9.10
N SER A 167 13.34 -33.19 8.36
CA SER A 167 13.60 -33.00 6.93
C SER A 167 14.99 -32.42 6.65
N LEU A 168 15.43 -31.46 7.46
CA LEU A 168 16.73 -30.78 7.36
C LEU A 168 17.91 -31.76 7.35
N SER A 169 17.83 -32.84 8.12
CA SER A 169 18.87 -33.87 8.16
C SER A 169 19.03 -34.65 6.84
N LYS A 170 18.02 -34.62 5.97
CA LYS A 170 17.97 -35.34 4.69
C LYS A 170 18.26 -34.42 3.49
N TRP A 171 18.19 -33.11 3.67
CA TRP A 171 18.32 -32.16 2.57
C TRP A 171 19.78 -31.91 2.18
N ASP A 172 20.02 -31.71 0.88
CA ASP A 172 21.31 -31.28 0.30
C ASP A 172 21.48 -29.75 0.41
N LEU A 173 21.25 -29.21 1.60
CA LEU A 173 21.15 -27.78 1.82
C LEU A 173 22.53 -27.11 1.69
N ARG A 174 22.61 -26.08 0.85
CA ARG A 174 23.82 -25.28 0.58
C ARG A 174 23.77 -23.89 1.18
N VAL A 175 22.56 -23.32 1.23
CA VAL A 175 22.31 -21.97 1.72
C VAL A 175 21.23 -22.00 2.80
N PHE A 176 21.54 -21.41 3.96
CA PHE A 176 20.56 -21.22 5.02
C PHE A 176 20.48 -19.74 5.40
N GLU A 177 19.27 -19.18 5.38
CA GLU A 177 19.01 -17.83 5.87
C GLU A 177 18.32 -17.91 7.23
N CYS A 178 19.12 -17.64 8.26
CA CYS A 178 18.73 -17.74 9.66
C CYS A 178 17.87 -16.52 10.06
N PRO A 179 16.70 -16.72 10.67
CA PRO A 179 15.83 -15.63 11.12
C PRO A 179 16.13 -15.20 12.57
N PHE A 180 16.94 -15.97 13.31
CA PHE A 180 17.11 -15.80 14.74
C PHE A 180 18.24 -14.82 15.05
N THR A 181 18.00 -13.95 16.03
CA THR A 181 18.98 -12.97 16.49
C THR A 181 19.75 -13.42 17.73
N ARG A 182 19.26 -14.46 18.42
CA ARG A 182 19.83 -15.01 19.66
C ARG A 182 19.39 -16.46 19.86
N GLU A 183 20.02 -17.12 20.81
CA GLU A 183 19.68 -18.48 21.21
C GLU A 183 18.24 -18.59 21.76
N SER A 184 17.57 -19.68 21.42
CA SER A 184 16.25 -20.05 21.94
C SER A 184 16.00 -21.54 21.70
N ASN A 185 15.08 -22.14 22.47
CA ASN A 185 14.65 -23.54 22.27
C ASN A 185 14.21 -23.83 20.82
N ARG A 186 13.62 -22.84 20.15
CA ARG A 186 13.22 -22.92 18.75
C ARG A 186 14.45 -22.94 17.82
N ALA A 187 15.36 -22.00 18.01
CA ALA A 187 16.58 -21.91 17.22
C ALA A 187 17.40 -23.20 17.36
N GLU A 188 17.58 -23.70 18.58
CA GLU A 188 18.33 -24.93 18.85
C GLU A 188 17.76 -26.14 18.10
N LYS A 189 16.44 -26.33 18.09
CA LYS A 189 15.77 -27.45 17.39
C LYS A 189 15.96 -27.43 15.87
N ILE A 190 16.12 -26.24 15.28
CA ILE A 190 16.37 -26.06 13.84
C ILE A 190 17.86 -26.17 13.53
N ILE A 191 18.73 -25.65 14.38
CA ILE A 191 20.18 -25.63 14.16
C ILE A 191 20.80 -27.00 14.37
N ARG A 192 20.39 -27.74 15.41
CA ARG A 192 20.94 -29.06 15.74
C ARG A 192 21.01 -30.05 14.56
N PRO A 193 19.98 -30.19 13.70
CA PRO A 193 20.09 -31.03 12.50
C PRO A 193 20.95 -30.39 11.40
N LEU A 194 21.00 -29.05 11.29
CA LEU A 194 21.78 -28.34 10.27
C LEU A 194 23.29 -28.52 10.44
N VAL A 195 23.78 -28.67 11.68
CA VAL A 195 25.20 -28.94 11.95
C VAL A 195 25.70 -30.22 11.27
N LYS A 196 24.80 -31.18 11.01
CA LYS A 196 25.14 -32.44 10.33
C LYS A 196 25.14 -32.33 8.80
N VAL A 197 24.72 -31.19 8.24
CA VAL A 197 24.62 -30.98 6.80
C VAL A 197 25.99 -30.63 6.23
N LYS A 198 26.61 -31.60 5.55
CA LYS A 198 27.99 -31.51 5.06
C LYS A 198 28.23 -30.54 3.90
N ARG A 199 27.17 -29.96 3.32
CA ARG A 199 27.24 -29.07 2.15
C ARG A 199 26.72 -27.66 2.44
N LEU A 200 26.48 -27.34 3.70
CA LEU A 200 26.05 -26.00 4.10
C LEU A 200 27.25 -25.04 4.06
N HIS A 201 27.37 -24.29 2.97
CA HIS A 201 28.50 -23.39 2.71
C HIS A 201 28.16 -21.92 2.94
N LYS A 202 26.90 -21.51 2.80
CA LYS A 202 26.48 -20.11 2.97
C LYS A 202 25.43 -19.98 4.08
N LEU A 203 25.75 -19.16 5.08
CA LEU A 203 24.85 -18.77 6.15
C LEU A 203 24.52 -17.28 5.99
N SER A 204 23.25 -16.89 6.06
CA SER A 204 22.87 -15.48 6.22
C SER A 204 22.25 -15.25 7.58
N ILE A 205 22.64 -14.18 8.27
CA ILE A 205 22.13 -13.79 9.59
C ILE A 205 21.47 -12.40 9.55
N PRO A 206 20.53 -12.09 10.46
CA PRO A 206 19.75 -10.85 10.39
C PRO A 206 20.59 -9.59 10.58
N ASN A 207 21.49 -9.57 11.57
CA ASN A 207 22.27 -8.39 11.97
C ASN A 207 23.61 -8.80 12.62
N ALA A 208 24.47 -7.81 12.86
CA ALA A 208 25.80 -8.03 13.44
C ALA A 208 25.76 -8.60 14.86
N ASP A 209 24.77 -8.20 15.68
CA ASP A 209 24.59 -8.70 17.05
C ASP A 209 24.42 -10.24 17.11
N SER A 210 23.87 -10.82 16.04
CA SER A 210 23.64 -12.27 15.94
C SER A 210 24.93 -13.06 15.68
N LEU A 211 26.02 -12.40 15.29
CA LEU A 211 27.19 -13.05 14.71
C LEU A 211 27.89 -14.01 15.67
N SER A 212 28.13 -13.58 16.91
CA SER A 212 28.88 -14.37 17.90
C SER A 212 28.18 -15.70 18.20
N TRP A 213 26.88 -15.62 18.49
CA TRP A 213 26.04 -16.79 18.72
C TRP A 213 25.93 -17.69 17.48
N ALA A 214 25.71 -17.11 16.29
CA ALA A 214 25.57 -17.88 15.06
C ALA A 214 26.88 -18.61 14.73
N TYR A 215 28.02 -17.94 14.81
CA TYR A 215 29.31 -18.57 14.57
C TYR A 215 29.55 -19.75 15.54
N SER A 216 29.30 -19.56 16.83
CA SER A 216 29.42 -20.64 17.83
C SER A 216 28.52 -21.83 17.48
N SER A 217 27.29 -21.54 17.04
CA SER A 217 26.26 -22.55 16.75
C SER A 217 26.50 -23.33 15.45
N PHE A 218 27.21 -22.74 14.48
CA PHE A 218 27.47 -23.32 13.16
C PHE A 218 28.95 -23.61 12.89
N LYS A 219 29.84 -23.52 13.90
CA LYS A 219 31.29 -23.70 13.75
C LYS A 219 31.72 -25.04 13.15
N GLU A 220 30.89 -26.07 13.28
CA GLU A 220 31.15 -27.42 12.75
C GLU A 220 30.67 -27.59 11.30
N CYS A 221 29.92 -26.62 10.76
CA CYS A 221 29.54 -26.60 9.35
C CYS A 221 30.71 -26.13 8.48
N PRO A 222 30.85 -26.62 7.24
CA PRO A 222 31.87 -26.18 6.29
C PRO A 222 31.48 -24.83 5.64
N LEU A 223 31.26 -23.81 6.47
CA LEU A 223 30.88 -22.48 6.04
C LEU A 223 32.04 -21.83 5.28
N GLU A 224 31.73 -21.31 4.10
CA GLU A 224 32.61 -20.46 3.29
C GLU A 224 32.24 -18.98 3.46
N VAL A 225 30.96 -18.68 3.69
CA VAL A 225 30.44 -17.31 3.82
C VAL A 225 29.37 -17.21 4.91
N ILE A 226 29.51 -16.21 5.77
CA ILE A 226 28.51 -15.72 6.72
C ILE A 226 28.11 -14.31 6.29
N ARG A 227 26.93 -14.18 5.69
CA ARG A 227 26.36 -12.91 5.24
C ARG A 227 25.58 -12.21 6.34
N ILE A 228 25.89 -10.94 6.63
CA ILE A 228 25.06 -10.09 7.48
C ILE A 228 24.08 -9.32 6.60
N LYS A 229 22.77 -9.58 6.75
CA LYS A 229 21.73 -8.98 5.91
C LYS A 229 21.54 -7.48 6.16
N LYS A 230 21.47 -7.07 7.43
CA LYS A 230 21.38 -5.65 7.78
C LYS A 230 22.74 -4.99 7.56
N SER A 231 22.74 -3.82 6.92
CA SER A 231 23.98 -3.07 6.71
C SER A 231 24.67 -2.76 8.04
N VAL A 232 25.98 -3.00 8.11
CA VAL A 232 26.78 -2.86 9.32
C VAL A 232 27.25 -1.42 9.45
N SER A 233 26.83 -0.74 10.51
CA SER A 233 27.23 0.63 10.82
C SER A 233 28.72 0.76 11.18
N LYS A 234 29.24 1.99 11.15
CA LYS A 234 30.62 2.27 11.58
C LYS A 234 30.88 1.90 13.05
N TRP A 235 29.86 1.93 13.91
CA TRP A 235 30.01 1.56 15.31
C TRP A 235 29.93 0.04 15.50
N GLU A 236 28.97 -0.65 14.87
CA GLU A 236 28.89 -2.13 14.88
C GLU A 236 30.17 -2.74 14.32
N ARG A 237 30.74 -2.10 13.28
CA ARG A 237 32.04 -2.50 12.74
C ARG A 237 33.11 -2.54 13.82
N LYS A 238 33.21 -1.55 14.72
CA LYS A 238 34.22 -1.51 15.78
C LYS A 238 34.06 -2.63 16.83
N GLU A 239 32.82 -3.08 17.03
CA GLU A 239 32.45 -4.15 17.96
C GLU A 239 32.55 -5.55 17.33
N LEU A 240 32.80 -5.66 16.03
CA LEU A 240 33.06 -6.95 15.40
C LEU A 240 34.31 -7.59 16.02
N PRO A 241 34.35 -8.93 16.17
CA PRO A 241 35.43 -9.64 16.82
C PRO A 241 36.69 -9.73 15.93
N PHE A 242 37.33 -8.58 15.66
CA PHE A 242 38.52 -8.45 14.81
C PHE A 242 39.71 -9.31 15.25
N GLN A 243 39.70 -9.78 16.49
CA GLN A 243 40.73 -10.68 17.02
C GLN A 243 40.60 -12.12 16.50
N ASN A 244 39.46 -12.49 15.88
CA ASN A 244 39.25 -13.82 15.28
C ASN A 244 39.42 -13.76 13.76
N SER A 245 40.65 -14.03 13.29
CA SER A 245 41.01 -13.99 11.87
C SER A 245 40.22 -14.96 10.98
N VAL A 246 39.82 -16.11 11.52
CA VAL A 246 39.02 -17.13 10.81
C VAL A 246 37.60 -16.61 10.56
N LEU A 247 36.98 -16.04 11.59
CA LEU A 247 35.64 -15.46 11.47
C LEU A 247 35.62 -14.28 10.49
N MET A 248 36.65 -13.43 10.52
CA MET A 248 36.77 -12.30 9.59
C MET A 248 36.88 -12.73 8.12
N ALA A 249 37.55 -13.86 7.83
CA ALA A 249 37.65 -14.41 6.47
C ALA A 249 36.31 -14.94 5.93
N LEU A 250 35.36 -15.29 6.80
CA LEU A 250 34.04 -15.79 6.41
C LEU A 250 33.01 -14.68 6.19
N LEU A 251 33.25 -13.45 6.65
CA LEU A 251 32.23 -12.41 6.69
C LEU A 251 31.98 -11.73 5.34
N ASP A 252 30.72 -11.75 4.89
CA ASP A 252 30.20 -10.92 3.79
C ASP A 252 29.19 -9.93 4.36
N TYR A 253 29.49 -8.64 4.32
CA TYR A 253 28.55 -7.63 4.78
C TYR A 253 28.65 -6.36 3.95
N THR A 254 27.50 -5.71 3.76
CA THR A 254 27.46 -4.36 3.22
C THR A 254 27.71 -3.40 4.37
N GLU A 255 28.75 -2.57 4.27
CA GLU A 255 28.85 -1.42 5.16
C GLU A 255 27.61 -0.55 4.96
N ALA A 256 27.03 -0.09 6.08
CA ALA A 256 26.08 0.99 6.04
C ALA A 256 26.83 2.20 5.48
N SER A 257 26.75 2.35 4.16
CA SER A 257 26.89 3.63 3.53
C SER A 257 26.03 4.60 4.33
N ILE A 258 26.56 5.79 4.61
CA ILE A 258 25.85 6.88 5.30
C ILE A 258 24.54 7.22 4.54
N PHE A 259 24.35 6.66 3.34
CA PHE A 259 23.19 6.67 2.48
C PHE A 259 22.70 5.24 2.28
N GLY A 260 21.46 4.93 2.62
CA GLY A 260 20.85 3.63 2.35
C GLY A 260 20.95 3.25 0.87
N GLN A 261 21.93 2.43 0.54
CA GLN A 261 21.97 1.60 -0.65
C GLN A 261 22.17 0.17 -0.15
N ALA A 262 21.20 -0.69 -0.43
CA ALA A 262 21.47 -2.11 -0.51
C ALA A 262 22.47 -2.28 -1.67
N ASN A 263 23.74 -2.48 -1.34
CA ASN A 263 24.70 -2.99 -2.31
C ASN A 263 24.23 -4.39 -2.69
N THR A 264 23.59 -4.51 -3.84
CA THR A 264 23.37 -5.80 -4.49
C THR A 264 24.74 -6.42 -4.75
N PRO A 265 24.97 -7.70 -4.39
CA PRO A 265 26.14 -8.42 -4.87
C PRO A 265 26.14 -8.38 -6.40
N LYS A 266 27.31 -8.17 -7.01
CA LYS A 266 27.48 -8.39 -8.46
C LYS A 266 27.03 -9.82 -8.76
N PRO A 267 26.13 -10.06 -9.73
CA PRO A 267 25.88 -11.41 -10.20
C PRO A 267 27.15 -11.94 -10.86
N ASP A 268 27.55 -13.15 -10.49
CA ASP A 268 28.47 -13.95 -11.30
C ASP A 268 27.80 -14.16 -12.67
N LEU A 269 28.45 -13.67 -13.71
CA LEU A 269 28.03 -13.86 -15.09
C LEU A 269 28.50 -15.23 -15.55
N GLU A 270 27.60 -16.21 -15.59
CA GLU A 270 27.75 -17.36 -16.49
C GLU A 270 27.04 -17.06 -17.83
N HIS A 271 27.71 -17.42 -18.91
CA HIS A 271 27.59 -16.91 -20.28
C HIS A 271 26.19 -16.97 -20.93
N PRO A 272 25.71 -15.89 -21.59
CA PRO A 272 24.62 -15.96 -22.56
C PRO A 272 25.13 -16.23 -23.99
N ASP A 273 24.28 -16.90 -24.77
CA ASP A 273 24.49 -17.25 -26.18
C ASP A 273 24.73 -16.04 -27.11
N ILE A 274 25.40 -16.34 -28.23
CA ILE A 274 26.16 -15.45 -29.10
C ILE A 274 25.27 -14.50 -29.92
N ALA A 275 25.51 -13.19 -29.77
CA ALA A 275 24.97 -12.12 -30.60
C ALA A 275 25.31 -12.33 -32.11
N PRO A 276 24.49 -11.82 -33.05
CA PRO A 276 24.79 -11.92 -34.49
C PRO A 276 26.20 -11.41 -34.80
N SER A 277 26.82 -11.98 -35.85
CA SER A 277 28.21 -11.66 -36.21
C SER A 277 28.41 -10.15 -36.27
N LEU A 278 29.38 -9.67 -35.49
CA LEU A 278 29.75 -8.26 -35.39
C LEU A 278 30.16 -7.75 -36.77
N ASN A 279 29.25 -7.06 -37.48
CA ASN A 279 29.68 -6.20 -38.56
C ASN A 279 30.30 -4.96 -37.92
N LEU A 280 31.62 -5.01 -37.72
CA LEU A 280 32.44 -3.95 -37.14
C LEU A 280 32.32 -2.60 -37.89
N PHE A 281 31.75 -2.60 -39.09
CA PHE A 281 31.53 -1.42 -39.94
C PHE A 281 30.06 -1.05 -40.08
N PHE A 282 29.13 -1.76 -39.44
CA PHE A 282 27.74 -1.34 -39.40
C PHE A 282 27.64 -0.10 -38.52
N VAL A 283 27.34 1.03 -39.15
CA VAL A 283 27.07 2.29 -38.46
C VAL A 283 25.55 2.48 -38.45
N PRO A 284 24.87 2.24 -37.32
CA PRO A 284 23.45 2.51 -37.20
C PRO A 284 23.16 3.95 -37.64
N MET A 285 22.13 4.13 -38.47
CA MET A 285 21.68 5.45 -38.96
C MET A 285 22.66 6.19 -39.89
N ALA A 286 23.66 5.53 -40.48
CA ALA A 286 24.62 6.18 -41.39
C ALA A 286 23.99 6.95 -42.57
N GLY A 287 22.81 6.53 -43.04
CA GLY A 287 22.06 7.20 -44.11
C GLY A 287 20.95 8.15 -43.65
N ALA A 288 20.75 8.32 -42.33
CA ALA A 288 19.70 9.20 -41.81
C ALA A 288 20.16 10.68 -41.81
N PRO A 289 19.25 11.65 -42.01
CA PRO A 289 19.54 13.07 -41.78
C PRO A 289 20.06 13.33 -40.36
N LYS A 290 20.92 14.34 -40.19
CA LYS A 290 21.61 14.60 -38.91
C LYS A 290 20.64 14.95 -37.78
N ASP A 291 19.57 15.68 -38.06
CA ASP A 291 18.47 15.97 -37.14
C ASP A 291 17.76 14.70 -36.66
N VAL A 292 17.53 13.73 -37.55
CA VAL A 292 16.94 12.42 -37.19
C VAL A 292 17.91 11.61 -36.34
N GLN A 293 19.20 11.61 -36.69
CA GLN A 293 20.23 10.97 -35.87
C GLN A 293 20.29 11.58 -34.46
N ASP A 294 20.30 12.92 -34.38
CA ASP A 294 20.36 13.66 -33.12
C ASP A 294 19.09 13.44 -32.29
N GLU A 295 17.91 13.35 -32.90
CA GLU A 295 16.66 13.04 -32.20
C GLU A 295 16.65 11.61 -31.63
N VAL A 296 17.05 10.62 -32.43
CA VAL A 296 17.12 9.23 -31.98
C VAL A 296 18.15 9.08 -30.85
N TRP A 297 19.35 9.64 -31.01
CA TRP A 297 20.37 9.61 -29.97
C TRP A 297 19.94 10.38 -28.72
N SER A 298 19.24 11.50 -28.87
CA SER A 298 18.68 12.25 -27.74
C SER A 298 17.67 11.42 -26.95
N ARG A 299 16.79 10.67 -27.63
CA ARG A 299 15.83 9.76 -26.96
C ARG A 299 16.53 8.61 -26.24
N VAL A 300 17.54 8.01 -26.87
CA VAL A 300 18.36 6.94 -26.25
C VAL A 300 19.07 7.46 -25.00
N LEU A 301 19.68 8.64 -25.08
CA LEU A 301 20.37 9.27 -23.95
C LEU A 301 19.39 9.72 -22.87
N TYR A 302 18.19 10.18 -23.23
CA TYR A 302 17.10 10.44 -22.28
C TYR A 302 16.74 9.17 -21.51
N PHE A 303 16.42 8.05 -22.17
CA PHE A 303 16.12 6.80 -21.45
C PHE A 303 17.30 6.27 -20.63
N ALA A 304 18.52 6.49 -21.09
CA ALA A 304 19.70 6.14 -20.32
C ALA A 304 19.89 7.04 -19.09
N MET A 305 19.69 8.35 -19.18
CA MET A 305 20.12 9.29 -18.15
C MET A 305 18.98 9.84 -17.28
N SER A 306 17.75 9.82 -17.78
CA SER A 306 16.60 10.40 -17.09
C SER A 306 16.08 9.49 -15.98
N VAL A 307 15.66 10.12 -14.90
CA VAL A 307 14.98 9.49 -13.77
C VAL A 307 13.48 9.66 -13.99
N PRO A 308 12.64 8.64 -13.79
CA PRO A 308 11.19 8.83 -13.88
C PRO A 308 10.74 9.96 -12.96
N GLU A 309 10.01 10.95 -13.47
CA GLU A 309 9.44 12.06 -12.68
C GLU A 309 8.59 11.58 -11.49
N ARG A 310 8.12 10.32 -11.53
CA ARG A 310 7.32 9.67 -10.49
C ARG A 310 8.12 9.06 -9.33
N ALA A 311 9.45 9.08 -9.37
CA ALA A 311 10.27 8.59 -8.26
C ALA A 311 10.31 9.63 -7.13
N ASN A 312 9.22 9.73 -6.36
CA ASN A 312 9.14 10.53 -5.12
C ASN A 312 10.03 9.98 -3.98
N ASN A 313 10.95 9.05 -4.26
CA ASN A 313 11.80 8.42 -3.25
C ASN A 313 13.20 9.03 -3.24
N PRO A 314 13.59 9.79 -2.19
CA PRO A 314 14.91 10.40 -2.08
C PRO A 314 16.08 9.39 -2.00
N SER A 315 15.80 8.08 -1.89
CA SER A 315 16.80 7.00 -1.90
C SER A 315 17.15 6.46 -3.29
N SER A 316 16.44 6.84 -4.36
CA SER A 316 16.83 6.42 -5.71
C SER A 316 18.06 7.20 -6.15
N THR A 317 19.23 6.58 -6.07
CA THR A 317 20.46 7.16 -6.63
C THR A 317 20.30 7.35 -8.14
N VAL A 318 20.33 8.60 -8.60
CA VAL A 318 20.46 8.92 -10.02
C VAL A 318 21.73 8.23 -10.53
N PRO A 319 21.65 7.31 -11.52
CA PRO A 319 22.84 6.65 -12.04
C PRO A 319 23.76 7.72 -12.64
N ARG A 320 24.93 7.96 -12.06
CA ARG A 320 25.90 8.91 -12.62
C ARG A 320 26.53 8.28 -13.87
N ARG A 321 25.96 8.55 -15.05
CA ARG A 321 26.41 7.99 -16.34
C ARG A 321 27.41 8.88 -17.07
N LEU A 322 28.33 9.52 -16.32
CA LEU A 322 29.41 10.35 -16.89
C LEU A 322 30.19 9.67 -18.03
N PRO A 323 30.49 8.35 -17.98
CA PRO A 323 31.18 7.67 -19.09
C PRO A 323 30.49 7.80 -20.45
N LEU A 324 29.15 7.92 -20.49
CA LEU A 324 28.42 8.12 -21.74
C LEU A 324 28.75 9.46 -22.41
N LEU A 325 29.00 10.52 -21.62
CA LEU A 325 29.36 11.85 -22.16
C LEU A 325 30.78 11.90 -22.72
N LEU A 326 31.61 10.89 -22.44
CA LEU A 326 33.00 10.80 -22.88
C LEU A 326 33.15 9.94 -24.14
N VAL A 327 32.06 9.35 -24.64
CA VAL A 327 32.08 8.46 -25.82
C VAL A 327 32.41 9.21 -27.11
N SER A 328 31.80 10.37 -27.33
CA SER A 328 32.02 11.18 -28.54
C SER A 328 31.57 12.63 -28.33
N LYS A 329 31.95 13.52 -29.26
CA LYS A 329 31.45 14.91 -29.27
C LYS A 329 29.93 14.98 -29.37
N THR A 330 29.32 14.08 -30.14
CA THR A 330 27.85 13.97 -30.29
C THR A 330 27.19 13.55 -28.97
N PHE A 331 27.72 12.52 -28.30
CA PHE A 331 27.19 12.08 -27.00
C PHE A 331 27.39 13.13 -25.91
N ASN A 332 28.51 13.86 -25.97
CA ASN A 332 28.74 14.99 -25.09
C ASN A 332 27.68 16.08 -25.33
N GLN A 333 27.50 16.53 -26.56
CA GLN A 333 26.55 17.60 -26.92
C GLN A 333 25.09 17.24 -26.60
N LEU A 334 24.65 16.04 -26.97
CA LEU A 334 23.26 15.59 -26.79
C LEU A 334 22.97 15.11 -25.36
N GLY A 335 23.96 14.56 -24.66
CA GLY A 335 23.79 13.99 -23.33
C GLY A 335 23.90 15.01 -22.19
N LEU A 336 24.64 16.10 -22.39
CA LEU A 336 24.89 17.11 -21.34
C LEU A 336 23.60 17.69 -20.73
N PRO A 337 22.54 18.01 -21.51
CA PRO A 337 21.30 18.51 -20.96
C PRO A 337 20.65 17.51 -19.98
N TYR A 338 20.63 16.22 -20.32
CA TYR A 338 20.03 15.18 -19.48
C TYR A 338 20.85 14.87 -18.23
N TYR A 339 22.18 14.97 -18.34
CA TYR A 339 23.08 14.74 -17.20
C TYR A 339 22.89 15.77 -16.07
N TYR A 340 22.63 17.04 -16.42
CA TYR A 340 22.41 18.11 -15.45
C TYR A 340 20.93 18.37 -15.13
N ALA A 341 20.01 17.76 -15.88
CA ALA A 341 18.57 17.96 -15.71
C ALA A 341 18.09 17.72 -14.28
N HIS A 342 18.60 16.69 -13.61
CA HIS A 342 18.24 16.35 -12.23
C HIS A 342 19.48 16.39 -11.33
N THR A 343 19.66 17.49 -10.62
CA THR A 343 20.81 17.69 -9.72
C THR A 343 20.39 17.43 -8.27
N VAL A 344 21.03 16.45 -7.63
CA VAL A 344 20.84 16.15 -6.19
C VAL A 344 22.05 16.65 -5.41
N LEU A 345 21.83 17.62 -4.53
CA LEU A 345 22.83 18.22 -3.65
C LEU A 345 22.61 17.72 -2.23
N SER A 346 23.32 16.67 -1.83
CA SER A 346 23.06 15.96 -0.56
C SER A 346 24.00 16.27 0.59
N THR A 347 25.06 17.04 0.34
CA THR A 347 26.07 17.40 1.35
C THR A 347 26.62 18.80 1.08
N VAL A 348 27.10 19.50 2.11
CA VAL A 348 27.74 20.82 1.95
C VAL A 348 28.92 20.80 0.97
N PRO A 349 29.84 19.81 0.99
CA PRO A 349 30.90 19.72 -0.01
C PRO A 349 30.37 19.52 -1.44
N ALA A 350 29.27 18.79 -1.62
CA ALA A 350 28.65 18.62 -2.95
C ALA A 350 28.06 19.95 -3.46
N ILE A 351 27.38 20.71 -2.58
CA ILE A 351 26.87 22.05 -2.89
C ILE A 351 28.03 22.97 -3.31
N SER A 352 29.11 23.02 -2.52
CA SER A 352 30.24 23.88 -2.83
C SER A 352 30.93 23.51 -4.14
N LYS A 353 31.20 22.21 -4.37
CA LYS A 353 31.80 21.72 -5.62
C LYS A 353 30.93 22.04 -6.83
N PHE A 354 29.62 21.79 -6.73
CA PHE A 354 28.70 22.09 -7.82
C PHE A 354 28.60 23.60 -8.09
N GLY A 355 28.60 24.42 -7.04
CA GLY A 355 28.65 25.88 -7.15
C GLY A 355 29.87 26.36 -7.92
N PHE A 356 31.06 25.85 -7.62
CA PHE A 356 32.28 26.17 -8.38
C PHE A 356 32.20 25.72 -9.84
N VAL A 357 31.64 24.54 -10.11
CA VAL A 357 31.44 24.03 -11.48
C VAL A 357 30.47 24.91 -12.27
N SER A 358 29.36 25.30 -11.65
CA SER A 358 28.36 26.20 -12.25
C SER A 358 28.93 27.59 -12.53
N LEU A 359 29.74 28.12 -11.60
CA LEU A 359 30.45 29.39 -11.79
C LEU A 359 31.45 29.35 -12.94
N LYS A 360 32.19 28.25 -13.10
CA LYS A 360 33.15 28.07 -14.20
C LYS A 360 32.50 27.77 -15.55
N ASN A 361 31.30 27.18 -15.55
CA ASN A 361 30.58 26.78 -16.76
C ASN A 361 29.13 27.29 -16.74
N PRO A 362 28.88 28.57 -17.09
CA PRO A 362 27.55 29.16 -17.06
C PRO A 362 26.52 28.46 -17.97
N SER A 363 26.97 27.75 -19.00
CA SER A 363 26.12 26.97 -19.92
C SER A 363 25.41 25.79 -19.26
N ILE A 364 25.80 25.41 -18.04
CA ILE A 364 25.13 24.35 -17.28
C ILE A 364 23.78 24.83 -16.75
N GLY A 365 23.68 26.10 -16.33
CA GLY A 365 22.50 26.66 -15.67
C GLY A 365 21.17 26.42 -16.40
N PRO A 366 21.06 26.72 -17.71
CA PRO A 366 19.85 26.48 -18.50
C PRO A 366 19.43 25.01 -18.62
N ASN A 367 20.34 24.06 -18.36
CA ASN A 367 20.07 22.63 -18.43
C ASN A 367 19.51 22.04 -17.13
N ILE A 368 19.64 22.75 -16.00
CA ILE A 368 19.12 22.29 -14.71
C ILE A 368 17.60 22.42 -14.73
N ARG A 369 16.86 21.30 -14.61
CA ARG A 369 15.39 21.30 -14.56
C ARG A 369 14.87 21.07 -13.14
N SER A 370 15.47 20.15 -12.42
CA SER A 370 15.11 19.79 -11.06
C SER A 370 16.33 19.87 -10.14
N LEU A 371 16.18 20.59 -9.04
CA LEU A 371 17.18 20.68 -7.99
C LEU A 371 16.63 20.08 -6.69
N SER A 372 17.24 19.00 -6.22
CA SER A 372 16.91 18.37 -4.93
C SER A 372 18.00 18.65 -3.93
N ILE A 373 17.67 19.27 -2.80
CA ILE A 373 18.59 19.63 -1.73
C ILE A 373 18.33 18.69 -0.56
N GLN A 374 19.31 17.86 -0.19
CA GLN A 374 19.22 16.94 0.96
C GLN A 374 20.26 17.30 2.02
N CYS A 375 19.94 17.05 3.29
CA CYS A 375 20.86 17.24 4.39
C CYS A 375 21.04 15.93 5.15
N LEU A 376 22.24 15.34 5.08
CA LEU A 376 22.63 14.17 5.86
C LEU A 376 23.83 14.57 6.73
N ASN A 377 23.60 14.64 8.04
CA ASN A 377 24.52 14.91 9.15
C ASN A 377 25.07 16.33 9.33
N PHE A 378 24.67 16.95 10.45
CA PHE A 378 25.54 17.84 11.21
C PHE A 378 25.64 17.35 12.66
N GLY A 379 26.80 16.80 12.99
CA GLY A 379 27.27 16.79 14.36
C GLY A 379 27.90 18.14 14.69
N THR A 380 27.56 18.67 15.86
CA THR A 380 28.23 19.77 16.58
C THR A 380 28.17 21.18 15.96
N ASN A 381 27.67 22.11 16.79
CA ASN A 381 27.75 23.58 16.72
C ASN A 381 26.67 24.32 15.90
N SER A 382 25.74 24.90 16.66
CA SER A 382 24.56 25.70 16.32
C SER A 382 24.86 27.09 15.71
N SER A 383 25.88 27.23 14.86
CA SER A 383 26.19 28.50 14.17
C SER A 383 26.54 28.35 12.68
N GLY A 384 26.59 27.13 12.14
CA GLY A 384 26.97 26.88 10.73
C GLY A 384 25.81 26.86 9.71
N ALA A 385 24.56 27.04 10.16
CA ALA A 385 23.36 26.91 9.33
C ALA A 385 22.95 28.18 8.56
N GLN A 386 23.76 29.23 8.57
CA GLN A 386 23.58 30.36 7.65
C GLN A 386 24.17 30.01 6.29
N GLY A 387 23.28 29.79 5.32
CA GLY A 387 23.50 29.84 3.87
C GLY A 387 24.91 29.52 3.37
N ASN A 388 25.12 28.31 2.85
CA ASN A 388 26.31 28.04 2.04
C ASN A 388 26.39 29.11 0.94
N PRO A 389 27.49 29.89 0.85
CA PRO A 389 27.59 31.04 -0.05
C PRO A 389 27.45 30.66 -1.53
N MET A 390 27.53 29.37 -1.85
CA MET A 390 27.37 28.84 -3.20
C MET A 390 25.91 28.62 -3.63
N PHE A 391 24.91 28.72 -2.74
CA PHE A 391 23.49 28.61 -3.13
C PHE A 391 23.07 29.73 -4.09
N THR A 392 23.42 30.98 -3.77
CA THR A 392 23.07 32.13 -4.63
C THR A 392 23.68 32.00 -6.02
N PRO A 393 24.99 31.70 -6.19
CA PRO A 393 25.57 31.42 -7.51
C PRO A 393 24.91 30.30 -8.30
N ILE A 394 24.40 29.25 -7.65
CA ILE A 394 23.72 28.14 -8.33
C ILE A 394 22.34 28.58 -8.80
N LEU A 395 21.50 29.09 -7.90
CA LEU A 395 20.10 29.40 -8.19
C LEU A 395 19.90 30.66 -9.02
N SER A 396 20.77 31.66 -8.88
CA SER A 396 20.72 32.90 -9.69
C SER A 396 21.15 32.70 -11.15
N LYS A 397 21.70 31.54 -11.51
CA LYS A 397 22.13 31.21 -12.88
C LYS A 397 21.37 30.04 -13.50
N ALA A 398 20.48 29.40 -12.76
CA ALA A 398 19.80 28.19 -13.19
C ALA A 398 18.45 28.49 -13.86
N SER A 399 18.45 29.33 -14.91
CA SER A 399 17.22 29.82 -15.57
C SER A 399 16.33 28.73 -16.19
N GLY A 400 16.81 27.49 -16.29
CA GLY A 400 16.02 26.35 -16.77
C GLY A 400 15.21 25.64 -15.69
N VAL A 401 15.36 26.01 -14.41
CA VAL A 401 14.81 25.27 -13.28
C VAL A 401 13.29 25.33 -13.29
N THR A 402 12.68 24.15 -13.28
CA THR A 402 11.23 23.96 -13.16
C THR A 402 10.83 23.46 -11.78
N ARG A 403 11.76 22.92 -10.99
CA ARG A 403 11.47 22.29 -9.70
C ARG A 403 12.62 22.47 -8.71
N VAL A 404 12.32 22.91 -7.49
CA VAL A 404 13.24 22.93 -6.34
C VAL A 404 12.60 22.25 -5.15
N VAL A 405 13.25 21.23 -4.59
CA VAL A 405 12.75 20.46 -3.44
C VAL A 405 13.84 20.30 -2.37
N GLY A 406 13.56 20.70 -1.14
CA GLY A 406 14.33 20.46 0.06
C GLY A 406 13.78 19.26 0.83
N TYR A 407 14.65 18.32 1.21
CA TYR A 407 14.25 17.13 1.98
C TYR A 407 14.67 17.26 3.45
N LYS A 408 13.76 16.84 4.35
CA LYS A 408 14.05 16.63 5.77
C LYS A 408 14.92 15.37 5.91
N GLY A 409 16.07 15.48 6.57
CA GLY A 409 16.84 14.29 6.99
C GLY A 409 16.00 13.44 7.96
N PHE A 410 16.17 12.12 7.93
CA PHE A 410 15.61 11.23 8.96
C PHE A 410 16.27 11.57 10.30
N ALA A 411 15.59 12.34 11.15
CA ALA A 411 15.95 12.50 12.55
C ALA A 411 15.22 11.44 13.38
N ASP A 412 15.92 10.91 14.39
CA ASP A 412 15.41 9.97 15.39
C ASP A 412 14.13 10.53 16.04
N PRO A 413 13.04 9.75 16.19
CA PRO A 413 11.80 10.20 16.84
C PRO A 413 11.96 10.71 18.28
N ASN A 414 13.05 10.36 18.96
CA ASN A 414 13.33 10.80 20.34
C ASN A 414 14.19 12.07 20.42
N ASP A 415 14.67 12.60 19.29
CA ASP A 415 15.54 13.78 19.27
C ASP A 415 14.71 15.06 19.05
N THR A 416 14.52 15.83 20.12
CA THR A 416 13.83 17.13 20.10
C THR A 416 14.65 18.24 19.42
N ALA A 417 15.79 17.91 18.79
CA ALA A 417 16.59 18.84 18.03
C ALA A 417 15.85 19.37 16.79
N VAL A 418 15.51 20.66 16.86
CA VAL A 418 15.21 21.64 15.79
C VAL A 418 15.45 21.14 14.37
N SER A 419 14.43 21.28 13.50
CA SER A 419 14.41 20.86 12.10
C SER A 419 15.75 21.01 11.34
N MET A 420 16.41 19.90 11.01
CA MET A 420 17.65 19.84 10.21
C MET A 420 17.41 20.04 8.70
N GLU A 421 16.57 21.00 8.31
CA GLU A 421 16.35 21.35 6.90
C GLU A 421 17.25 22.52 6.50
N ILE A 422 17.90 22.43 5.34
CA ILE A 422 18.73 23.53 4.82
C ILE A 422 17.82 24.71 4.50
N SER A 423 18.13 25.86 5.09
CA SER A 423 17.40 27.10 4.90
C SER A 423 18.02 27.91 3.75
N ILE A 424 17.23 28.22 2.72
CA ILE A 424 17.63 29.10 1.62
C ILE A 424 17.53 30.56 2.09
N PRO A 425 18.60 31.38 2.03
CA PRO A 425 18.52 32.79 2.40
C PRO A 425 17.49 33.55 1.52
N TRP A 426 16.85 34.57 2.08
CA TRP A 426 15.85 35.38 1.36
C TRP A 426 16.40 35.95 0.03
N ASP A 427 17.58 36.57 0.07
CA ASP A 427 18.20 37.16 -1.12
C ASP A 427 18.46 36.14 -2.23
N THR A 428 18.75 34.89 -1.85
CA THR A 428 18.90 33.77 -2.79
C THR A 428 17.57 33.39 -3.43
N PHE A 429 16.49 33.36 -2.64
CA PHE A 429 15.15 33.11 -3.14
C PHE A 429 14.70 34.21 -4.12
N GLU A 430 14.98 35.48 -3.81
CA GLU A 430 14.68 36.62 -4.69
C GLU A 430 15.48 36.54 -6.01
N ALA A 431 16.78 36.27 -5.94
CA ALA A 431 17.60 36.09 -7.13
C ALA A 431 17.14 34.91 -8.00
N MET A 432 16.68 33.82 -7.37
CA MET A 432 16.11 32.66 -8.07
C MET A 432 14.79 33.02 -8.75
N ALA A 433 13.88 33.74 -8.06
CA ALA A 433 12.61 34.17 -8.62
C ALA A 433 12.81 35.01 -9.88
N LYS A 434 13.73 35.99 -9.85
CA LYS A 434 14.10 36.80 -11.03
C LYS A 434 14.70 35.98 -12.17
N CYS A 435 15.52 34.98 -11.85
CA CYS A 435 16.24 34.18 -12.85
C CYS A 435 15.36 33.09 -13.50
N SER A 436 14.56 32.40 -12.69
CA SER A 436 13.86 31.16 -13.06
C SER A 436 12.35 31.24 -12.88
N GLY A 437 11.78 32.38 -12.48
CA GLY A 437 10.35 32.50 -12.17
C GLY A 437 9.42 32.27 -13.37
N SER A 438 9.93 32.44 -14.60
CA SER A 438 9.23 32.10 -15.85
C SER A 438 9.28 30.61 -16.21
N THR A 439 10.08 29.80 -15.51
CA THR A 439 10.18 28.34 -15.70
C THR A 439 9.82 27.53 -14.47
N LEU A 440 9.95 28.09 -13.27
CA LEU A 440 9.76 27.42 -11.97
C LEU A 440 8.29 27.08 -11.75
N ARG A 441 7.97 25.78 -11.70
CA ARG A 441 6.62 25.25 -11.51
C ARG A 441 6.36 24.73 -10.09
N GLU A 442 7.39 24.25 -9.41
CA GLU A 442 7.30 23.70 -8.05
C GLU A 442 8.45 24.21 -7.17
N PHE A 443 8.11 24.75 -6.01
CA PHE A 443 9.07 25.13 -4.97
C PHE A 443 8.61 24.57 -3.62
N SER A 444 9.46 23.76 -2.98
CA SER A 444 9.25 23.24 -1.63
C SER A 444 10.59 23.21 -0.92
N ALA A 445 10.91 24.26 -0.17
CA ALA A 445 12.12 24.33 0.64
C ALA A 445 11.97 25.42 1.72
N ARG A 446 12.61 25.22 2.87
CA ARG A 446 12.68 26.25 3.92
C ARG A 446 13.37 27.52 3.43
N ILE A 447 12.73 28.68 3.63
CA ILE A 447 13.31 30.00 3.37
C ILE A 447 13.67 30.64 4.72
N GLY A 448 14.92 31.09 4.85
CA GLY A 448 15.47 31.69 6.07
C GLY A 448 14.89 33.07 6.36
N THR A 449 15.02 33.52 7.60
CA THR A 449 14.62 34.87 8.00
C THR A 449 15.53 35.92 7.39
N TYR A 450 14.93 37.03 6.97
CA TYR A 450 15.67 38.26 6.65
C TYR A 450 16.08 38.97 7.95
N GLN A 451 17.29 39.51 8.02
CA GLN A 451 17.86 40.09 9.25
C GLN A 451 17.09 41.36 9.70
N GLY A 452 16.05 41.17 10.52
CA GLY A 452 15.44 42.23 11.34
C GLY A 452 14.49 43.22 10.65
N THR A 453 14.08 42.99 9.40
CA THR A 453 13.12 43.85 8.67
C THR A 453 12.12 43.04 7.85
N THR A 454 10.97 43.65 7.57
CA THR A 454 9.95 43.08 6.67
C THR A 454 10.39 43.14 5.21
N VAL A 455 10.14 42.09 4.43
CA VAL A 455 10.46 42.02 2.99
C VAL A 455 9.26 42.47 2.13
N THR A 456 9.48 42.77 0.85
CA THR A 456 8.39 43.16 -0.07
C THR A 456 7.82 41.93 -0.79
N ALA A 457 6.51 41.94 -1.06
CA ALA A 457 5.83 40.85 -1.75
C ALA A 457 6.05 40.85 -3.29
N THR A 458 6.75 41.85 -3.83
CA THR A 458 6.97 42.02 -5.29
C THR A 458 7.73 40.86 -5.94
N VAL A 459 8.55 40.13 -5.16
CA VAL A 459 9.24 38.91 -5.62
C VAL A 459 8.28 37.84 -6.18
N PHE A 460 7.02 37.83 -5.74
CA PHE A 460 6.03 36.86 -6.19
C PHE A 460 5.48 37.17 -7.58
N ASP A 461 5.73 38.36 -8.12
CA ASP A 461 5.36 38.73 -9.48
C ASP A 461 6.26 38.07 -10.51
N ASP A 462 7.52 37.80 -10.15
CA ASP A 462 8.47 37.10 -11.01
C ASP A 462 8.09 35.61 -11.18
N LEU A 463 7.36 35.04 -10.21
CA LEU A 463 6.94 33.63 -10.15
C LEU A 463 5.68 33.35 -10.99
N THR A 464 5.70 33.77 -12.25
CA THR A 464 4.54 33.79 -13.15
C THR A 464 3.96 32.41 -13.48
N VAL A 465 4.79 31.36 -13.54
CA VAL A 465 4.37 29.98 -13.90
C VAL A 465 4.38 29.00 -12.73
N LEU A 466 4.61 29.47 -11.51
CA LEU A 466 4.64 28.64 -10.31
C LEU A 466 3.24 28.05 -10.06
N ARG A 467 3.15 26.72 -10.03
CA ARG A 467 1.90 25.98 -9.80
C ARG A 467 1.79 25.42 -8.40
N ARG A 468 2.92 25.01 -7.81
CA ARG A 468 2.98 24.43 -6.47
C ARG A 468 3.99 25.16 -5.60
N LEU A 469 3.53 25.64 -4.46
CA LEU A 469 4.34 26.28 -3.43
C LEU A 469 4.14 25.56 -2.10
N ASP A 470 5.22 25.13 -1.49
CA ASP A 470 5.25 24.75 -0.08
C ASP A 470 6.06 25.81 0.68
N TRP A 471 5.32 26.65 1.39
CA TRP A 471 5.82 27.77 2.14
C TRP A 471 6.20 27.36 3.56
N LYS A 472 7.49 27.57 3.86
CA LYS A 472 8.08 27.31 5.17
C LYS A 472 9.05 28.42 5.54
N SER A 473 8.50 29.53 6.04
CA SER A 473 9.30 30.67 6.48
C SER A 473 8.54 31.55 7.48
N PRO A 474 9.16 31.94 8.61
CA PRO A 474 8.58 32.92 9.51
C PRO A 474 8.84 34.37 9.05
N THR A 475 9.35 34.59 7.82
CA THR A 475 9.68 35.93 7.31
C THR A 475 8.44 36.84 7.27
N GLY A 476 8.56 38.04 7.82
CA GLY A 476 7.51 39.06 7.82
C GLY A 476 7.51 39.89 6.53
N PHE A 477 6.34 40.31 6.08
CA PHE A 477 6.14 41.10 4.87
C PHE A 477 5.65 42.53 5.17
N ALA A 478 6.15 43.49 4.39
CA ALA A 478 5.61 44.83 4.36
C ALA A 478 4.27 44.78 3.61
N LEU A 479 3.22 45.33 4.21
CA LEU A 479 1.88 45.35 3.62
C LEU A 479 1.66 46.52 2.64
N THR A 480 2.74 47.21 2.28
CA THR A 480 2.79 48.24 1.24
C THR A 480 3.26 47.61 -0.08
N ASN A 481 2.78 48.11 -1.21
CA ASN A 481 3.16 47.64 -2.56
C ASN A 481 2.90 46.14 -2.81
N ILE A 482 1.79 45.61 -2.31
CA ILE A 482 1.34 44.26 -2.67
C ILE A 482 0.64 44.34 -4.03
N HIS A 483 1.21 43.69 -5.04
CA HIS A 483 0.59 43.60 -6.35
C HIS A 483 -0.47 42.49 -6.37
N GLU A 484 -1.64 42.77 -6.95
CA GLU A 484 -2.76 41.81 -7.01
C GLU A 484 -2.43 40.55 -7.83
N ASN A 485 -1.45 40.64 -8.74
CA ASN A 485 -1.11 39.60 -9.73
C ASN A 485 0.08 38.72 -9.31
N GLY A 486 0.55 38.78 -8.06
CA GLY A 486 1.50 37.80 -7.54
C GLY A 486 0.94 36.37 -7.68
N PHE A 487 1.80 35.40 -8.02
CA PHE A 487 1.42 33.99 -8.18
C PHE A 487 0.27 33.72 -9.18
N GLN A 488 0.41 34.16 -10.42
CA GLN A 488 -0.64 34.07 -11.44
C GLN A 488 -1.14 32.64 -11.72
N SER A 489 -0.26 31.65 -11.61
CA SER A 489 -0.51 30.25 -11.98
C SER A 489 -0.58 29.30 -10.78
N LEU A 490 -0.63 29.81 -9.55
CA LEU A 490 -0.55 28.98 -8.34
C LEU A 490 -1.85 28.18 -8.12
N GLU A 491 -1.73 26.86 -8.20
CA GLU A 491 -2.83 25.89 -8.05
C GLU A 491 -2.82 25.26 -6.65
N ASP A 492 -1.62 24.98 -6.12
CA ASP A 492 -1.37 24.22 -4.89
C ASP A 492 -0.52 25.03 -3.91
N LEU A 493 -1.05 25.26 -2.72
CA LEU A 493 -0.37 25.98 -1.66
C LEU A 493 -0.33 25.16 -0.37
N TRP A 494 0.87 24.82 0.07
CA TRP A 494 1.12 24.21 1.36
C TRP A 494 1.78 25.24 2.28
N ILE A 495 1.30 25.42 3.50
CA ILE A 495 1.90 26.33 4.48
C ILE A 495 2.16 25.59 5.79
N THR A 496 3.44 25.39 6.10
CA THR A 496 3.86 24.71 7.32
C THR A 496 4.32 25.68 8.42
N GLN A 497 5.00 26.76 8.02
CA GLN A 497 5.44 27.85 8.91
C GLN A 497 5.29 29.19 8.17
N SER A 498 4.68 30.19 8.82
CA SER A 498 4.36 31.48 8.21
C SER A 498 4.32 32.60 9.25
N SER A 499 4.52 33.84 8.82
CA SER A 499 4.13 35.04 9.57
C SER A 499 2.66 35.43 9.29
N GLN A 500 2.06 36.23 10.18
CA GLN A 500 0.72 36.79 9.95
C GLN A 500 0.69 37.71 8.71
N SER A 501 1.74 38.51 8.51
CA SER A 501 1.83 39.44 7.38
C SER A 501 1.92 38.72 6.03
N PHE A 502 2.48 37.51 5.96
CA PHE A 502 2.42 36.70 4.73
C PHE A 502 0.98 36.27 4.40
N LEU A 503 0.22 35.75 5.37
CA LEU A 503 -1.19 35.39 5.16
C LEU A 503 -2.03 36.61 4.76
N THR A 504 -1.78 37.76 5.38
CA THR A 504 -2.42 39.02 5.00
C THR A 504 -2.05 39.43 3.57
N ALA A 505 -0.79 39.29 3.17
CA ALA A 505 -0.36 39.58 1.80
C ALA A 505 -1.04 38.67 0.77
N LEU A 506 -1.13 37.36 1.04
CA LEU A 506 -1.86 36.42 0.19
C LEU A 506 -3.36 36.75 0.10
N SER A 507 -3.96 37.24 1.18
CA SER A 507 -5.37 37.66 1.22
C SER A 507 -5.64 38.86 0.29
N LEU A 508 -4.64 39.72 0.07
CA LEU A 508 -4.72 40.89 -0.80
C LEU A 508 -4.38 40.56 -2.27
N MET A 509 -3.81 39.39 -2.56
CA MET A 509 -3.56 38.90 -3.92
C MET A 509 -4.80 38.22 -4.51
N ARG A 510 -4.92 38.13 -5.84
CA ARG A 510 -6.10 37.54 -6.49
C ARG A 510 -6.08 36.00 -6.60
N LEU A 511 -4.89 35.37 -6.64
CA LEU A 511 -4.66 33.92 -6.72
C LEU A 511 -5.72 33.18 -7.57
N LYS A 512 -5.76 33.47 -8.88
CA LYS A 512 -6.91 33.18 -9.76
C LYS A 512 -7.24 31.69 -9.91
N VAL A 513 -6.23 30.83 -9.90
CA VAL A 513 -6.35 29.39 -10.19
C VAL A 513 -6.11 28.50 -8.98
N LEU A 514 -6.05 29.09 -7.78
CA LEU A 514 -5.83 28.35 -6.54
C LEU A 514 -7.00 27.41 -6.26
N ARG A 515 -6.69 26.13 -6.05
CA ARG A 515 -7.69 25.08 -5.81
C ARG A 515 -7.40 24.25 -4.58
N ARG A 516 -6.12 24.02 -4.28
CA ARG A 516 -5.68 23.11 -3.21
C ARG A 516 -4.85 23.86 -2.19
N VAL A 517 -5.31 23.85 -0.95
CA VAL A 517 -4.61 24.50 0.16
C VAL A 517 -4.44 23.51 1.31
N MET A 518 -3.27 23.52 1.92
CA MET A 518 -3.00 22.75 3.13
C MET A 518 -2.28 23.62 4.16
N LEU A 519 -2.86 23.78 5.36
CA LEU A 519 -2.36 24.65 6.42
C LEU A 519 -2.05 23.84 7.66
N CYS A 520 -0.80 23.90 8.14
CA CYS A 520 -0.38 23.29 9.40
C CYS A 520 -0.02 24.30 10.49
N LEU A 521 0.43 25.50 10.08
CA LEU A 521 0.76 26.68 10.91
C LEU A 521 1.31 26.30 12.31
N SER A 522 2.57 25.85 12.37
CA SER A 522 3.23 25.56 13.64
C SER A 522 3.48 26.81 14.48
N GLN A 523 3.41 26.71 15.81
CA GLN A 523 3.82 27.77 16.73
C GLN A 523 5.30 28.13 16.54
N ASP A 524 5.60 29.42 16.37
CA ASP A 524 6.96 29.91 16.55
C ASP A 524 7.26 29.98 18.05
N ALA A 525 8.52 29.77 18.45
CA ALA A 525 8.95 29.68 19.86
C ALA A 525 8.73 30.98 20.70
N GLN A 526 8.08 32.02 20.16
CA GLN A 526 7.88 33.32 20.81
C GLN A 526 6.57 34.07 20.45
N GLY A 527 5.51 33.42 19.94
CA GLY A 527 4.23 34.13 19.70
C GLY A 527 3.04 33.25 19.33
N ASP A 528 1.85 33.86 19.26
CA ASP A 528 0.62 33.20 18.81
C ASP A 528 0.74 32.77 17.33
N PRO A 529 0.21 31.59 16.95
CA PRO A 529 0.21 31.14 15.57
C PRO A 529 -0.60 32.11 14.68
N PRO A 530 -0.20 32.32 13.42
CA PRO A 530 -0.92 33.22 12.53
C PRO A 530 -2.32 32.66 12.22
N SER A 531 -3.32 33.53 12.17
CA SER A 531 -4.70 33.17 11.84
C SER A 531 -4.91 33.14 10.31
N PRO A 532 -5.42 32.02 9.75
CA PRO A 532 -5.73 31.91 8.33
C PRO A 532 -7.13 32.43 7.95
N GLU A 533 -7.90 32.97 8.90
CA GLU A 533 -9.28 33.38 8.62
C GLU A 533 -9.41 34.39 7.48
N GLY A 534 -8.58 35.44 7.46
CA GLY A 534 -8.61 36.45 6.40
C GLY A 534 -8.33 35.85 5.02
N PHE A 535 -7.42 34.88 4.97
CA PHE A 535 -7.08 34.16 3.76
C PHE A 535 -8.22 33.26 3.28
N LEU A 536 -8.84 32.50 4.19
CA LEU A 536 -9.98 31.65 3.86
C LEU A 536 -11.20 32.49 3.42
N LYS A 537 -11.45 33.64 4.05
CA LYS A 537 -12.50 34.58 3.61
C LYS A 537 -12.22 35.11 2.19
N ALA A 538 -10.98 35.40 1.85
CA ALA A 538 -10.60 35.92 0.53
C ALA A 538 -10.65 34.86 -0.58
N HIS A 539 -10.22 33.62 -0.30
CA HIS A 539 -9.97 32.60 -1.33
C HIS A 539 -10.76 31.29 -1.20
N GLY A 540 -11.40 31.04 -0.06
CA GLY A 540 -12.08 29.78 0.25
C GLY A 540 -13.12 29.36 -0.78
N HIS A 541 -13.85 30.32 -1.36
CA HIS A 541 -14.87 30.07 -2.39
C HIS A 541 -14.33 29.42 -3.66
N LYS A 542 -13.01 29.46 -3.92
CA LYS A 542 -12.35 28.84 -5.09
C LYS A 542 -11.83 27.43 -4.80
N LEU A 543 -11.66 27.09 -3.53
CA LEU A 543 -10.98 25.87 -3.11
C LEU A 543 -11.85 24.64 -3.35
N THR A 544 -11.24 23.62 -3.95
CA THR A 544 -11.82 22.28 -4.09
C THR A 544 -11.23 21.30 -3.08
N ASP A 545 -10.01 21.55 -2.62
CA ASP A 545 -9.33 20.69 -1.66
C ASP A 545 -8.72 21.57 -0.57
N LEU A 546 -9.11 21.32 0.67
CA LEU A 546 -8.58 22.02 1.83
C LEU A 546 -8.09 20.99 2.82
N GLY A 547 -6.95 21.26 3.44
CA GLY A 547 -6.63 20.61 4.68
C GLY A 547 -6.08 21.56 5.73
N LEU A 548 -6.44 21.27 6.96
CA LEU A 548 -6.17 22.10 8.12
C LEU A 548 -5.66 21.20 9.24
N ALA A 549 -4.65 21.68 9.95
CA ALA A 549 -4.26 21.07 11.21
C ALA A 549 -5.28 21.33 12.30
N GLN A 550 -5.41 20.37 13.21
CA GLN A 550 -6.37 20.39 14.31
C GLN A 550 -6.34 21.70 15.12
N ASN A 551 -5.14 22.19 15.45
CA ASN A 551 -4.96 23.46 16.17
C ASN A 551 -5.53 24.68 15.42
N ILE A 552 -5.65 24.62 14.09
CA ILE A 552 -6.31 25.67 13.30
C ILE A 552 -7.82 25.58 13.50
N PHE A 553 -8.42 24.39 13.45
CA PHE A 553 -9.85 24.23 13.70
C PHE A 553 -10.26 24.79 15.07
N GLU A 554 -9.46 24.52 16.11
CA GLU A 554 -9.69 24.99 17.49
C GLU A 554 -9.65 26.51 17.64
N THR A 555 -9.02 27.23 16.69
CA THR A 555 -8.82 28.68 16.76
C THR A 555 -9.67 29.47 15.77
N LEU A 556 -10.35 28.80 14.83
CA LEU A 556 -11.22 29.46 13.86
C LEU A 556 -12.52 29.92 14.53
N SER A 557 -12.86 31.20 14.37
CA SER A 557 -14.17 31.76 14.76
C SER A 557 -15.26 31.56 13.70
N ILE A 558 -14.91 30.94 12.56
CA ILE A 558 -15.78 30.73 11.40
C ILE A 558 -15.94 29.24 11.10
N ASN A 559 -17.11 28.85 10.58
CA ASN A 559 -17.28 27.52 10.02
C ASN A 559 -16.59 27.43 8.65
N VAL A 560 -15.74 26.43 8.47
CA VAL A 560 -14.94 26.23 7.24
C VAL A 560 -15.83 26.05 6.00
N PHE A 561 -16.98 25.39 6.15
CA PHE A 561 -17.90 25.14 5.06
C PHE A 561 -18.62 26.41 4.57
N ASP A 562 -18.75 27.43 5.42
CA ASP A 562 -19.35 28.71 5.04
C ASP A 562 -18.43 29.51 4.12
N VAL A 563 -17.11 29.46 4.36
CA VAL A 563 -16.11 30.17 3.55
C VAL A 563 -15.58 29.35 2.38
N CYS A 564 -15.70 28.01 2.44
CA CYS A 564 -15.26 27.09 1.39
C CYS A 564 -16.43 26.22 0.86
N PRO A 565 -17.47 26.81 0.24
CA PRO A 565 -18.68 26.08 -0.18
C PRO A 565 -18.49 25.08 -1.33
N ASN A 566 -17.36 25.13 -2.05
CA ASN A 566 -17.08 24.29 -3.22
C ASN A 566 -16.12 23.11 -2.92
N LEU A 567 -15.84 22.85 -1.64
CA LEU A 567 -14.94 21.77 -1.25
C LEU A 567 -15.45 20.42 -1.72
N ARG A 568 -14.56 19.69 -2.39
CA ARG A 568 -14.68 18.29 -2.78
C ARG A 568 -13.94 17.38 -1.81
N SER A 569 -12.80 17.83 -1.31
CA SER A 569 -11.97 17.09 -0.35
C SER A 569 -11.62 17.95 0.86
N LEU A 570 -11.80 17.40 2.06
CA LEU A 570 -11.34 17.99 3.31
C LEU A 570 -10.33 17.07 3.99
N THR A 571 -9.16 17.57 4.38
CA THR A 571 -8.18 16.82 5.16
C THR A 571 -8.03 17.42 6.56
N VAL A 572 -8.21 16.61 7.59
CA VAL A 572 -7.95 16.99 8.99
C VAL A 572 -6.59 16.40 9.37
N LEU A 573 -5.60 17.27 9.62
CA LEU A 573 -4.27 16.84 10.06
C LEU A 573 -4.21 16.81 11.59
N VAL A 574 -4.04 15.63 12.15
CA VAL A 574 -3.97 15.44 13.60
C VAL A 574 -2.50 15.37 14.03
N PRO A 575 -2.04 16.21 14.99
CA PRO A 575 -0.66 16.19 15.45
C PRO A 575 -0.33 14.88 16.19
N MET A 576 0.93 14.43 16.13
CA MET A 576 1.39 13.16 16.74
C MET A 576 1.08 13.02 18.23
N ALA A 577 0.94 14.14 18.95
CA ALA A 577 0.68 14.16 20.38
C ALA A 577 -0.76 13.76 20.75
N VAL A 578 -1.69 13.77 19.79
CA VAL A 578 -3.11 13.45 20.01
C VAL A 578 -3.34 11.96 19.74
N ASP A 579 -3.65 11.21 20.81
CA ASP A 579 -3.96 9.79 20.79
C ASP A 579 -5.49 9.58 20.54
N GLY A 580 -6.00 9.82 19.33
CA GLY A 580 -7.45 9.67 19.05
C GLY A 580 -7.93 10.14 17.67
N PRO A 581 -9.23 9.97 17.36
CA PRO A 581 -9.84 10.66 16.22
C PRO A 581 -9.83 12.18 16.46
N PRO A 582 -9.94 13.01 15.41
CA PRO A 582 -10.20 14.43 15.58
C PRO A 582 -11.60 14.68 16.17
N ASP A 583 -11.82 15.87 16.70
CA ASP A 583 -13.13 16.31 17.19
C ASP A 583 -14.18 16.30 16.06
N THR A 584 -15.39 15.83 16.37
CA THR A 584 -16.53 15.75 15.44
C THR A 584 -17.07 17.15 15.10
N GLU A 585 -16.87 18.14 15.98
CA GLU A 585 -17.25 19.54 15.73
C GLU A 585 -16.58 20.11 14.47
N TYR A 586 -15.37 19.65 14.12
CA TYR A 586 -14.67 20.09 12.90
C TYR A 586 -15.40 19.66 11.61
N LEU A 587 -16.23 18.63 11.70
CA LEU A 587 -17.02 18.06 10.61
C LEU A 587 -18.51 18.38 10.76
N TYR A 588 -18.86 19.34 11.62
CA TYR A 588 -20.24 19.77 11.79
C TYR A 588 -20.63 20.88 10.82
N SER A 589 -21.81 20.75 10.23
CA SER A 589 -22.45 21.83 9.45
C SER A 589 -23.95 21.83 9.68
N THR A 590 -24.54 23.01 9.77
CA THR A 590 -26.01 23.18 9.87
C THR A 590 -26.71 23.07 8.51
N ARG A 591 -25.96 23.01 7.42
CA ARG A 591 -26.46 22.92 6.04
C ARG A 591 -25.84 21.73 5.33
N ALA A 592 -26.58 21.15 4.39
CA ALA A 592 -26.04 20.08 3.55
C ALA A 592 -24.94 20.64 2.62
N ILE A 593 -23.79 19.95 2.56
CA ILE A 593 -22.64 20.27 1.72
C ILE A 593 -22.52 19.20 0.62
N PRO A 594 -23.27 19.32 -0.49
CA PRO A 594 -23.29 18.31 -1.55
C PRO A 594 -22.01 18.28 -2.39
N SER A 595 -21.15 19.29 -2.32
CA SER A 595 -19.89 19.32 -3.06
C SER A 595 -18.86 18.35 -2.48
N LEU A 596 -18.93 18.05 -1.19
CA LEU A 596 -17.93 17.26 -0.47
C LEU A 596 -18.11 15.78 -0.77
N VAL A 597 -17.06 15.16 -1.30
CA VAL A 597 -17.07 13.76 -1.74
C VAL A 597 -16.07 12.90 -0.96
N LYS A 598 -15.05 13.53 -0.38
CA LYS A 598 -13.97 12.87 0.36
C LYS A 598 -13.60 13.63 1.64
N ILE A 599 -13.42 12.90 2.72
CA ILE A 599 -12.78 13.38 3.95
C ILE A 599 -11.55 12.52 4.20
N THR A 600 -10.41 13.13 4.51
CA THR A 600 -9.17 12.44 4.91
C THR A 600 -8.81 12.81 6.34
N LEU A 601 -8.70 11.81 7.22
CA LEU A 601 -8.19 11.94 8.57
C LEU A 601 -6.72 11.51 8.58
N ASP A 602 -5.82 12.48 8.65
CA ASP A 602 -4.37 12.26 8.68
C ASP A 602 -3.90 12.13 10.13
N VAL A 603 -4.19 10.95 10.69
CA VAL A 603 -3.83 10.51 12.04
C VAL A 603 -2.60 9.60 11.99
N TRP A 604 -1.71 9.70 12.99
CA TRP A 604 -0.44 8.98 12.99
C TRP A 604 -0.54 7.52 13.43
N TYR A 605 -1.48 7.21 14.33
CA TYR A 605 -1.62 5.88 14.90
C TYR A 605 -3.09 5.48 15.00
N LEU A 606 -3.38 4.24 14.58
CA LEU A 606 -4.65 3.60 14.92
C LEU A 606 -4.56 2.97 16.32
N PRO A 607 -5.66 2.97 17.09
CA PRO A 607 -5.72 2.26 18.36
C PRO A 607 -5.51 0.75 18.16
N ARG A 608 -4.55 0.18 18.88
CA ARG A 608 -4.35 -1.28 18.99
C ARG A 608 -5.04 -1.89 20.22
N ASP A 609 -5.60 -1.05 21.08
CA ASP A 609 -6.25 -1.40 22.34
C ASP A 609 -7.77 -1.16 22.26
N LYS A 610 -8.56 -2.07 22.84
CA LYS A 610 -10.03 -2.04 22.89
C LYS A 610 -10.59 -0.76 23.50
N ASN A 611 -9.95 -0.19 24.53
CA ASN A 611 -10.45 1.04 25.16
C ASN A 611 -10.33 2.26 24.24
N ARG A 612 -9.30 2.29 23.38
CA ARG A 612 -9.08 3.37 22.42
C ARG A 612 -9.94 3.23 21.16
N PHE A 613 -10.59 2.06 20.96
CA PHE A 613 -11.61 1.88 19.92
C PHE A 613 -12.91 2.62 20.24
N ALA A 614 -13.26 2.77 21.53
CA ALA A 614 -14.51 3.42 21.94
C ALA A 614 -14.61 4.87 21.44
N ALA A 615 -13.52 5.65 21.51
CA ALA A 615 -13.48 7.02 21.00
C ALA A 615 -13.68 7.10 19.48
N TRP A 616 -13.16 6.13 18.71
CA TRP A 616 -13.41 6.06 17.28
C TRP A 616 -14.83 5.60 16.95
N GLU A 617 -15.40 4.70 17.75
CA GLU A 617 -16.81 4.30 17.63
C GLU A 617 -17.74 5.49 17.87
N GLU A 618 -17.50 6.27 18.92
CA GLU A 618 -18.21 7.51 19.23
C GLU A 618 -18.10 8.53 18.09
N PHE A 619 -16.89 8.76 17.56
CA PHE A 619 -16.68 9.64 16.40
C PHE A 619 -17.57 9.27 15.20
N PHE A 620 -17.65 7.97 14.84
CA PHE A 620 -18.48 7.54 13.71
C PHE A 620 -19.99 7.51 14.01
N VAL A 621 -20.38 7.44 15.29
CA VAL A 621 -21.78 7.54 15.71
C VAL A 621 -22.26 8.99 15.68
N GLU A 622 -21.43 9.93 16.14
CA GLU A 622 -21.72 11.36 16.15
C GLU A 622 -21.59 11.99 14.76
N PHE A 623 -20.76 11.42 13.89
CA PHE A 623 -20.65 11.86 12.51
C PHE A 623 -21.99 11.73 11.80
N ASP A 624 -22.63 12.86 11.48
CA ASP A 624 -23.90 12.88 10.75
C ASP A 624 -23.65 12.90 9.23
N PRO A 625 -23.81 11.75 8.52
CA PRO A 625 -23.61 11.71 7.07
C PRO A 625 -24.64 12.54 6.30
N LYS A 626 -25.77 12.95 6.92
CA LYS A 626 -26.78 13.79 6.26
C LYS A 626 -26.25 15.18 5.93
N CYS A 627 -25.25 15.67 6.67
CA CYS A 627 -24.54 16.90 6.37
C CYS A 627 -23.79 16.82 5.02
N PHE A 628 -23.48 15.61 4.53
CA PHE A 628 -22.64 15.37 3.35
C PHE A 628 -23.26 14.33 2.41
N PRO A 629 -24.34 14.67 1.68
CA PRO A 629 -25.14 13.70 0.93
C PRO A 629 -24.40 12.97 -0.21
N ASN A 630 -23.28 13.51 -0.70
CA ASN A 630 -22.46 12.91 -1.76
C ASN A 630 -21.12 12.34 -1.27
N LEU A 631 -20.89 12.33 0.05
CA LEU A 631 -19.69 11.76 0.65
C LEU A 631 -19.69 10.24 0.46
N HIS A 632 -18.67 9.74 -0.22
CA HIS A 632 -18.51 8.30 -0.47
C HIS A 632 -17.17 7.76 0.01
N GLU A 633 -16.26 8.63 0.46
CA GLU A 633 -14.95 8.24 0.98
C GLU A 633 -14.62 9.00 2.28
N VAL A 634 -14.38 8.24 3.36
CA VAL A 634 -13.68 8.73 4.56
C VAL A 634 -12.39 7.92 4.68
N GLU A 635 -11.28 8.55 4.29
CA GLU A 635 -9.96 7.96 4.31
C GLU A 635 -9.29 8.22 5.67
N VAL A 636 -8.79 7.19 6.33
CA VAL A 636 -7.98 7.33 7.55
C VAL A 636 -6.57 6.88 7.22
N LYS A 637 -5.59 7.81 7.14
CA LYS A 637 -4.28 7.51 6.52
C LYS A 637 -3.48 6.40 7.23
N CYS A 638 -3.57 6.28 8.55
CA CYS A 638 -2.92 5.18 9.28
C CYS A 638 -3.73 3.88 9.28
N CYS A 639 -4.92 3.86 8.66
CA CYS A 639 -5.69 2.65 8.41
C CYS A 639 -5.22 2.00 7.12
N GLU A 640 -4.23 1.11 7.24
CA GLU A 640 -3.86 0.25 6.12
C GLU A 640 -4.91 -0.86 5.94
N TRP A 641 -5.35 -1.06 4.71
CA TRP A 641 -6.21 -2.20 4.40
C TRP A 641 -5.47 -3.49 4.75
N PRO A 642 -6.08 -4.41 5.51
CA PRO A 642 -5.43 -5.67 5.85
C PRO A 642 -5.03 -6.45 4.59
N THR A 643 -3.76 -6.82 4.49
CA THR A 643 -3.16 -7.39 3.27
C THR A 643 -3.05 -8.92 3.27
N SER A 644 -3.63 -9.57 4.28
CA SER A 644 -3.75 -11.03 4.37
C SER A 644 -5.19 -11.44 4.70
N GLU A 645 -5.64 -12.62 4.25
CA GLU A 645 -6.96 -13.17 4.62
C GLU A 645 -7.19 -13.16 6.14
N ARG A 646 -6.10 -13.30 6.90
CA ARG A 646 -6.10 -13.30 8.36
C ARG A 646 -6.34 -11.91 8.94
N ASP A 647 -5.66 -10.89 8.43
CA ASP A 647 -5.85 -9.51 8.89
C ASP A 647 -7.24 -9.02 8.47
N ILE A 648 -7.73 -9.45 7.31
CA ILE A 648 -9.09 -9.18 6.81
C ILE A 648 -10.12 -9.79 7.77
N ALA A 649 -9.95 -11.07 8.15
CA ALA A 649 -10.88 -11.76 9.04
C ALA A 649 -10.89 -11.24 10.49
N LYS A 650 -9.80 -10.62 10.94
CA LYS A 650 -9.66 -10.05 12.29
C LYS A 650 -9.92 -8.54 12.35
N SER A 651 -9.91 -7.87 11.22
CA SER A 651 -10.10 -6.43 11.17
C SER A 651 -11.53 -6.10 11.56
N CYS A 652 -11.68 -5.35 12.65
CA CYS A 652 -12.94 -4.72 13.02
C CYS A 652 -13.43 -3.72 11.95
N TRP A 653 -12.52 -3.23 11.10
CA TRP A 653 -12.79 -2.29 10.01
C TRP A 653 -13.27 -2.98 8.72
N VAL A 654 -13.02 -4.28 8.54
CA VAL A 654 -13.56 -5.04 7.41
C VAL A 654 -14.88 -5.67 7.82
N ARG A 655 -15.97 -4.90 7.69
CA ARG A 655 -17.33 -5.43 7.79
C ARG A 655 -18.06 -5.20 6.48
N GLY A 656 -18.28 -6.27 5.75
CA GLY A 656 -19.11 -6.23 4.54
C GLY A 656 -19.07 -7.49 3.71
N LYS A 657 -19.17 -8.68 4.32
CA LYS A 657 -19.47 -9.87 3.53
C LYS A 657 -20.91 -9.73 3.03
N GLN A 658 -21.07 -9.35 1.76
CA GLN A 658 -22.36 -9.42 1.09
C GLN A 658 -22.69 -10.91 0.91
N TYR A 659 -23.83 -11.34 1.45
CA TYR A 659 -24.32 -12.70 1.23
C TYR A 659 -25.12 -12.79 -0.07
N ASP A 660 -24.86 -13.82 -0.86
CA ASP A 660 -25.64 -14.11 -2.06
C ASP A 660 -27.06 -14.61 -1.72
N ILE A 661 -27.20 -15.36 -0.61
CA ILE A 661 -28.46 -15.95 -0.16
C ILE A 661 -28.66 -15.61 1.31
N LEU A 662 -29.80 -15.01 1.63
CA LEU A 662 -30.23 -14.75 3.01
C LEU A 662 -31.36 -15.72 3.37
N PHE A 663 -31.19 -16.54 4.40
CA PHE A 663 -32.20 -17.52 4.86
C PHE A 663 -32.63 -17.19 6.30
N LEU A 664 -33.90 -16.88 6.49
CA LEU A 664 -34.47 -16.50 7.78
C LEU A 664 -35.37 -17.61 8.32
N PRO A 665 -34.89 -18.42 9.29
CA PRO A 665 -35.76 -19.36 9.99
C PRO A 665 -36.72 -18.60 10.93
N ALA A 666 -37.65 -19.33 11.55
CA ALA A 666 -38.39 -18.79 12.67
C ALA A 666 -37.47 -18.48 13.85
N GLY A 667 -37.62 -17.29 14.42
CA GLY A 667 -37.03 -16.89 15.70
C GLY A 667 -38.12 -16.67 16.75
N PRO A 668 -37.80 -16.03 17.89
CA PRO A 668 -38.80 -15.58 18.87
C PRO A 668 -39.88 -14.74 18.17
N ILE A 669 -41.11 -15.24 18.17
CA ILE A 669 -42.23 -14.55 17.54
C ILE A 669 -42.56 -13.33 18.40
N PRO A 670 -42.73 -12.12 17.82
CA PRO A 670 -43.13 -10.94 18.57
C PRO A 670 -44.41 -11.20 19.37
N ASP A 671 -44.48 -10.67 20.58
CA ASP A 671 -45.73 -10.64 21.31
C ASP A 671 -46.63 -9.58 20.67
N PHE A 672 -47.63 -10.05 19.92
CA PHE A 672 -48.54 -9.19 19.18
C PHE A 672 -49.61 -8.53 20.07
N GLU A 673 -49.74 -8.93 21.34
CA GLU A 673 -50.68 -8.32 22.30
C GLU A 673 -50.03 -7.15 23.05
N THR A 674 -48.76 -7.31 23.46
CA THR A 674 -48.02 -6.27 24.20
C THR A 674 -47.26 -5.30 23.29
N GLY A 675 -47.05 -5.66 22.02
CA GLY A 675 -46.24 -4.89 21.07
C GLY A 675 -44.73 -4.97 21.36
N ASP A 676 -44.31 -5.84 22.27
CA ASP A 676 -42.91 -6.01 22.65
C ASP A 676 -42.18 -6.83 21.57
N HIS A 677 -41.56 -6.11 20.63
CA HIS A 677 -40.79 -6.70 19.54
C HIS A 677 -39.42 -7.16 20.05
N LYS A 678 -39.34 -8.35 20.64
CA LYS A 678 -38.06 -8.99 21.02
C LYS A 678 -37.28 -9.48 19.79
N VAL A 679 -37.00 -8.58 18.85
CA VAL A 679 -36.01 -8.79 17.82
C VAL A 679 -34.68 -8.31 18.37
N PRO A 680 -33.62 -9.14 18.38
CA PRO A 680 -32.31 -8.67 18.83
C PRO A 680 -31.85 -7.44 18.02
N ASP A 681 -31.32 -6.42 18.70
CA ASP A 681 -31.05 -5.08 18.14
C ASP A 681 -30.18 -5.06 16.86
N GLY A 682 -29.42 -6.13 16.60
CA GLY A 682 -28.59 -6.27 15.40
C GLY A 682 -29.29 -6.89 14.17
N VAL A 683 -30.44 -7.54 14.32
CA VAL A 683 -31.04 -8.35 13.25
C VAL A 683 -31.70 -7.48 12.18
N MET A 684 -32.47 -6.46 12.56
CA MET A 684 -33.14 -5.57 11.60
C MET A 684 -32.15 -4.75 10.76
N PRO A 685 -31.14 -4.08 11.36
CA PRO A 685 -30.10 -3.39 10.58
C PRO A 685 -29.34 -4.33 9.65
N PHE A 686 -29.08 -5.56 10.09
CA PHE A 686 -28.41 -6.57 9.26
C PHE A 686 -29.24 -6.94 8.02
N ILE A 687 -30.54 -7.24 8.20
CA ILE A 687 -31.44 -7.58 7.09
C ILE A 687 -31.55 -6.40 6.12
N ALA A 688 -31.79 -5.19 6.63
CA ALA A 688 -31.90 -3.98 5.82
C ALA A 688 -30.63 -3.72 4.99
N THR A 689 -29.46 -4.06 5.53
CA THR A 689 -28.17 -3.90 4.83
C THR A 689 -27.93 -4.99 3.78
N GLN A 690 -28.27 -6.25 4.08
CA GLN A 690 -27.93 -7.40 3.24
C GLN A 690 -28.96 -7.70 2.15
N ALA A 691 -30.25 -7.59 2.48
CA ALA A 691 -31.35 -8.00 1.61
C ALA A 691 -31.36 -7.30 0.23
N PRO A 692 -31.13 -5.97 0.11
CA PRO A 692 -31.18 -5.29 -1.19
C PRO A 692 -30.15 -5.80 -2.21
N LYS A 693 -29.07 -6.41 -1.72
CA LYS A 693 -27.94 -6.90 -2.53
C LYS A 693 -27.87 -8.43 -2.59
N ALA A 694 -28.79 -9.14 -1.92
CA ALA A 694 -28.86 -10.59 -1.95
C ALA A 694 -29.50 -11.07 -3.27
N LYS A 695 -28.93 -12.12 -3.87
CA LYS A 695 -29.49 -12.75 -5.07
C LYS A 695 -30.78 -13.50 -4.76
N TYR A 696 -30.88 -14.08 -3.56
CA TYR A 696 -32.07 -14.77 -3.09
C TYR A 696 -32.31 -14.50 -1.59
N ILE A 697 -33.58 -14.39 -1.21
CA ILE A 697 -34.01 -14.20 0.17
C ILE A 697 -35.07 -15.26 0.45
N LEU A 698 -34.86 -16.05 1.49
CA LEU A 698 -35.73 -17.14 1.87
C LEU A 698 -36.20 -16.96 3.31
N SER A 699 -37.45 -17.31 3.59
CA SER A 699 -37.93 -17.42 4.97
C SER A 699 -38.78 -18.66 5.19
N VAL A 700 -38.71 -19.20 6.41
CA VAL A 700 -39.57 -20.29 6.87
C VAL A 700 -40.34 -19.85 8.09
N CYS A 701 -41.63 -20.18 8.12
CA CYS A 701 -42.50 -19.99 9.29
C CYS A 701 -42.54 -18.52 9.73
N GLY A 702 -42.35 -18.24 11.02
CA GLY A 702 -42.36 -16.90 11.58
C GLY A 702 -41.25 -15.99 11.06
N GLY A 703 -40.23 -16.51 10.36
CA GLY A 703 -39.15 -15.69 9.80
C GLY A 703 -39.63 -14.61 8.81
N ALA A 704 -40.79 -14.81 8.20
CA ALA A 704 -41.42 -13.84 7.30
C ALA A 704 -41.77 -12.51 8.00
N VAL A 705 -42.02 -12.52 9.32
CA VAL A 705 -42.31 -11.29 10.07
C VAL A 705 -41.13 -10.33 10.09
N TYR A 706 -39.90 -10.85 10.14
CA TYR A 706 -38.70 -10.03 10.14
C TYR A 706 -38.44 -9.42 8.76
N LEU A 707 -38.73 -10.18 7.68
CA LEU A 707 -38.68 -9.65 6.33
C LEU A 707 -39.74 -8.56 6.10
N ALA A 708 -40.94 -8.73 6.66
CA ALA A 708 -41.99 -7.72 6.59
C ALA A 708 -41.59 -6.43 7.30
N PHE A 709 -41.09 -6.51 8.54
CA PHE A 709 -40.65 -5.35 9.31
C PHE A 709 -39.40 -4.66 8.74
N ALA A 710 -38.50 -5.42 8.11
CA ALA A 710 -37.37 -4.86 7.38
C ALA A 710 -37.75 -4.24 6.02
N GLY A 711 -39.04 -4.24 5.64
CA GLY A 711 -39.54 -3.68 4.38
C GLY A 711 -39.27 -4.55 3.15
N VAL A 712 -38.67 -5.74 3.31
CA VAL A 712 -38.29 -6.63 2.21
C VAL A 712 -39.52 -7.19 1.48
N LEU A 713 -40.63 -7.37 2.18
CA LEU A 713 -41.88 -7.91 1.62
C LEU A 713 -42.84 -6.84 1.07
N SER A 714 -42.50 -5.56 1.15
CA SER A 714 -43.36 -4.46 0.69
C SER A 714 -43.74 -4.66 -0.79
N GLY A 715 -45.04 -4.61 -1.08
CA GLY A 715 -45.63 -4.84 -2.41
C GLY A 715 -45.52 -6.26 -2.97
N LYS A 716 -45.02 -7.25 -2.22
CA LYS A 716 -44.80 -8.63 -2.69
C LYS A 716 -45.85 -9.61 -2.21
N LYS A 717 -45.96 -10.74 -2.92
CA LYS A 717 -46.66 -11.93 -2.45
C LYS A 717 -45.80 -12.71 -1.45
N ALA A 718 -46.41 -13.13 -0.34
CA ALA A 718 -45.72 -13.91 0.69
C ALA A 718 -46.67 -14.87 1.42
N THR A 719 -46.13 -15.88 2.11
CA THR A 719 -46.86 -16.71 3.08
C THR A 719 -46.05 -16.86 4.37
N THR A 720 -46.71 -17.29 5.43
CA THR A 720 -46.10 -17.64 6.72
C THR A 720 -46.83 -18.84 7.32
N ASN A 721 -46.36 -19.34 8.46
CA ASN A 721 -46.97 -20.47 9.14
C ASN A 721 -48.43 -20.19 9.49
N LYS A 722 -49.30 -21.18 9.28
CA LYS A 722 -50.75 -21.03 9.39
C LYS A 722 -51.22 -20.69 10.80
N ALA A 723 -50.54 -21.20 11.83
CA ALA A 723 -50.83 -20.87 13.23
C ALA A 723 -50.59 -19.38 13.55
N PHE A 724 -49.64 -18.74 12.86
CA PHE A 724 -49.27 -17.33 13.08
C PHE A 724 -49.72 -16.41 11.95
N TYR A 725 -50.51 -16.92 10.99
CA TYR A 725 -50.87 -16.17 9.80
C TYR A 725 -51.65 -14.90 10.13
N ARG A 726 -52.77 -15.03 10.85
CA ARG A 726 -53.61 -13.89 11.25
C ARG A 726 -52.84 -12.82 12.05
N PRO A 727 -52.09 -13.16 13.13
CA PRO A 727 -51.37 -12.14 13.88
C PRO A 727 -50.25 -11.46 13.07
N ILE A 728 -49.52 -12.19 12.22
CA ILE A 728 -48.48 -11.60 11.36
C ILE A 728 -49.10 -10.66 10.31
N VAL A 729 -50.19 -11.06 9.65
CA VAL A 729 -50.91 -10.23 8.68
C VAL A 729 -51.50 -8.97 9.35
N ALA A 730 -51.95 -9.09 10.60
CA ALA A 730 -52.46 -7.96 11.37
C ALA A 730 -51.35 -6.96 11.70
N ALA A 731 -50.18 -7.43 12.12
CA ALA A 731 -49.06 -6.61 12.59
C ALA A 731 -48.14 -6.03 11.51
N THR A 732 -48.26 -6.49 10.25
CA THR A 732 -47.36 -6.10 9.14
C THR A 732 -48.02 -5.11 8.17
N PRO A 733 -47.21 -4.40 7.34
CA PRO A 733 -47.73 -3.48 6.32
C PRO A 733 -48.80 -4.09 5.41
N LYS A 734 -49.82 -3.29 5.07
CA LYS A 734 -51.02 -3.76 4.32
C LYS A 734 -50.82 -3.93 2.82
N ASP A 735 -49.69 -3.46 2.30
CA ASP A 735 -49.29 -3.62 0.89
C ASP A 735 -48.69 -5.00 0.59
N ILE A 736 -48.44 -5.82 1.62
CA ILE A 736 -47.99 -7.21 1.47
C ILE A 736 -49.18 -8.10 1.09
N GLN A 737 -49.05 -8.85 -0.01
CA GLN A 737 -50.08 -9.78 -0.50
C GLN A 737 -49.90 -11.16 0.14
N TRP A 738 -50.45 -11.34 1.33
CA TRP A 738 -50.36 -12.63 2.04
C TRP A 738 -51.25 -13.72 1.40
N VAL A 739 -50.67 -14.88 1.13
CA VAL A 739 -51.35 -16.03 0.49
C VAL A 739 -51.64 -17.13 1.51
N ALA A 740 -52.86 -17.08 2.08
CA ALA A 740 -53.29 -17.94 3.19
C ALA A 740 -53.14 -19.44 2.91
N LYS A 741 -53.45 -19.88 1.69
CA LYS A 741 -53.50 -21.30 1.31
C LYS A 741 -52.15 -21.88 0.83
N ALA A 742 -51.13 -21.05 0.60
CA ALA A 742 -49.88 -21.53 -0.03
C ALA A 742 -48.95 -22.26 0.94
N ARG A 743 -48.29 -23.34 0.51
CA ARG A 743 -47.20 -23.98 1.27
C ARG A 743 -45.95 -23.10 1.23
N TRP A 744 -45.60 -22.59 0.05
CA TRP A 744 -44.63 -21.52 -0.13
C TRP A 744 -45.05 -20.60 -1.27
N VAL A 745 -44.45 -19.42 -1.33
CA VAL A 745 -44.67 -18.40 -2.36
C VAL A 745 -43.32 -17.93 -2.87
N VAL A 746 -43.21 -17.81 -4.18
CA VAL A 746 -42.06 -17.22 -4.86
C VAL A 746 -42.49 -15.90 -5.53
N ASP A 747 -41.87 -14.79 -5.15
CA ASP A 747 -42.07 -13.48 -5.74
C ASP A 747 -40.72 -12.82 -6.07
N GLY A 748 -40.29 -13.01 -7.31
CA GLY A 748 -38.96 -12.60 -7.79
C GLY A 748 -37.87 -13.40 -7.10
N ASN A 749 -36.99 -12.71 -6.36
CA ASN A 749 -35.91 -13.33 -5.59
C ASN A 749 -36.30 -13.70 -4.15
N VAL A 750 -37.55 -13.48 -3.75
CA VAL A 750 -38.04 -13.74 -2.39
C VAL A 750 -38.88 -15.01 -2.36
N TRP A 751 -38.50 -15.95 -1.49
CA TRP A 751 -39.17 -17.23 -1.29
C TRP A 751 -39.62 -17.32 0.17
N THR A 752 -40.92 -17.44 0.41
CA THR A 752 -41.47 -17.52 1.77
C THR A 752 -42.25 -18.80 1.93
N SER A 753 -42.07 -19.53 3.03
CA SER A 753 -42.77 -20.79 3.29
C SER A 753 -43.50 -20.80 4.64
N SER A 754 -44.49 -21.68 4.72
CA SER A 754 -45.37 -21.85 5.86
C SER A 754 -44.69 -22.64 7.00
N GLY A 755 -45.16 -23.84 7.33
CA GLY A 755 -44.57 -24.67 8.39
C GLY A 755 -43.24 -25.32 8.02
N VAL A 756 -42.65 -26.05 8.96
CA VAL A 756 -41.35 -26.74 8.77
C VAL A 756 -41.35 -27.73 7.59
N SER A 757 -42.46 -28.45 7.37
CA SER A 757 -42.61 -29.34 6.23
C SER A 757 -42.63 -28.56 4.91
N ALA A 758 -43.44 -27.50 4.84
CA ALA A 758 -43.50 -26.63 3.67
C ALA A 758 -42.15 -25.93 3.38
N GLY A 759 -41.38 -25.59 4.43
CA GLY A 759 -40.02 -25.06 4.27
C GLY A 759 -39.03 -26.07 3.72
N SER A 760 -39.19 -27.36 4.04
CA SER A 760 -38.38 -28.44 3.47
C SER A 760 -38.70 -28.63 1.98
N ASP A 761 -39.99 -28.61 1.62
CA ASP A 761 -40.45 -28.69 0.23
C ASP A 761 -39.95 -27.49 -0.59
N MET A 762 -40.11 -26.26 -0.07
CA MET A 762 -39.59 -25.03 -0.67
C MET A 762 -38.07 -25.12 -0.88
N THR A 763 -37.33 -25.72 0.07
CA THR A 763 -35.88 -25.88 -0.05
C THR A 763 -35.50 -26.85 -1.17
N LEU A 764 -36.24 -27.94 -1.36
CA LEU A 764 -36.03 -28.84 -2.50
C LEU A 764 -36.33 -28.14 -3.84
N ALA A 765 -37.43 -27.41 -3.91
CA ALA A 765 -37.77 -26.60 -5.09
C ALA A 765 -36.69 -25.54 -5.39
N PHE A 766 -36.15 -24.90 -4.34
CA PHE A 766 -35.07 -23.94 -4.48
C PHE A 766 -33.74 -24.57 -4.93
N ILE A 767 -33.41 -25.77 -4.44
CA ILE A 767 -32.26 -26.54 -4.91
C ILE A 767 -32.43 -26.91 -6.38
N GLU A 768 -33.63 -27.28 -6.82
CA GLU A 768 -33.91 -27.55 -8.22
C GLU A 768 -33.73 -26.31 -9.09
N HIS A 769 -34.22 -25.16 -8.63
CA HIS A 769 -34.00 -23.87 -9.27
C HIS A 769 -32.52 -23.52 -9.42
N LEU A 770 -31.68 -23.82 -8.41
CA LEU A 770 -30.26 -23.49 -8.42
C LEU A 770 -29.36 -24.50 -9.15
N ALA A 771 -29.64 -25.80 -9.00
CA ALA A 771 -28.73 -26.89 -9.35
C ALA A 771 -29.33 -27.92 -10.31
N GLY A 772 -30.61 -27.75 -10.67
CA GLY A 772 -31.33 -28.60 -11.61
C GLY A 772 -31.82 -29.92 -11.02
N PRO A 773 -32.74 -30.60 -11.73
CA PRO A 773 -33.51 -31.74 -11.22
C PRO A 773 -32.66 -32.96 -10.88
N ARG A 774 -31.47 -33.10 -11.48
CA ARG A 774 -30.55 -34.20 -11.21
C ARG A 774 -30.03 -34.15 -9.77
N VAL A 775 -29.63 -32.97 -9.30
CA VAL A 775 -29.10 -32.77 -7.95
C VAL A 775 -30.23 -32.91 -6.93
N THR A 776 -31.39 -32.30 -7.20
CA THR A 776 -32.56 -32.40 -6.33
C THR A 776 -33.02 -33.84 -6.16
N ARG A 777 -33.13 -34.62 -7.25
CA ARG A 777 -33.51 -36.05 -7.19
C ARG A 777 -32.54 -36.87 -6.36
N PHE A 778 -31.24 -36.60 -6.48
CA PHE A 778 -30.21 -37.27 -5.69
C PHE A 778 -30.37 -36.95 -4.19
N ILE A 779 -30.45 -35.66 -3.83
CA ILE A 779 -30.61 -35.22 -2.45
C ILE A 779 -31.90 -35.80 -1.87
N ARG A 780 -33.03 -35.67 -2.57
CA ARG A 780 -34.32 -36.21 -2.17
C ARG A 780 -34.26 -37.71 -1.86
N GLY A 781 -33.59 -38.49 -2.73
CA GLY A 781 -33.40 -39.92 -2.52
C GLY A 781 -32.50 -40.24 -1.32
N MET A 782 -31.49 -39.43 -1.05
CA MET A 782 -30.60 -39.61 0.11
C MET A 782 -31.26 -39.28 1.45
N VAL A 783 -32.13 -38.26 1.49
CA VAL A 783 -32.79 -37.80 2.72
C VAL A 783 -34.21 -38.34 2.88
N GLU A 784 -34.68 -39.13 1.91
CA GLU A 784 -35.97 -39.81 1.92
C GLU A 784 -37.18 -38.87 2.13
N ILE A 785 -37.12 -37.65 1.58
CA ILE A 785 -38.20 -36.66 1.67
C ILE A 785 -39.23 -36.88 0.55
N ARG A 786 -40.51 -36.86 0.91
CA ARG A 786 -41.63 -36.85 -0.03
C ARG A 786 -41.95 -35.41 -0.45
N GLU A 787 -41.93 -35.17 -1.76
CA GLU A 787 -42.18 -33.86 -2.35
C GLU A 787 -43.68 -33.55 -2.43
N VAL A 788 -44.05 -32.34 -2.03
CA VAL A 788 -45.40 -31.77 -2.16
C VAL A 788 -45.28 -30.43 -2.90
N THR A 789 -46.21 -30.15 -3.80
CA THR A 789 -46.24 -28.91 -4.61
C THR A 789 -46.54 -27.66 -3.78
N GLU A 790 -46.34 -26.48 -4.36
CA GLU A 790 -46.47 -25.19 -3.64
C GLU A 790 -47.90 -24.85 -3.19
N GLU A 791 -48.87 -25.43 -3.89
CA GLU A 791 -50.29 -25.18 -3.70
C GLU A 791 -50.89 -26.03 -2.58
N ASP A 792 -51.94 -25.49 -1.96
CA ASP A 792 -52.82 -26.18 -1.03
C ASP A 792 -52.15 -26.73 0.25
N ASP A 793 -51.83 -25.81 1.17
CA ASP A 793 -51.41 -26.15 2.52
C ASP A 793 -52.61 -26.66 3.35
N PRO A 794 -52.68 -27.95 3.70
CA PRO A 794 -53.82 -28.52 4.43
C PRO A 794 -54.01 -27.91 5.82
N PHE A 795 -52.96 -27.28 6.37
CA PHE A 795 -53.06 -26.58 7.65
C PHE A 795 -53.80 -25.25 7.54
N ALA A 796 -54.05 -24.74 6.33
CA ALA A 796 -54.86 -23.54 6.14
C ALA A 796 -56.31 -23.76 6.60
N GLU A 797 -56.92 -24.89 6.23
CA GLU A 797 -58.27 -25.28 6.67
C GLU A 797 -58.31 -25.53 8.19
N PHE A 798 -57.30 -26.25 8.71
CA PHE A 798 -57.18 -26.51 10.16
C PHE A 798 -57.17 -25.23 11.01
N HIS A 799 -56.59 -24.15 10.49
CA HIS A 799 -56.56 -22.84 11.15
C HIS A 799 -57.68 -21.88 10.68
N GLY A 800 -58.65 -22.36 9.89
CA GLY A 800 -59.79 -21.59 9.39
C GLY A 800 -59.40 -20.39 8.53
N LEU A 801 -58.39 -20.54 7.67
CA LEU A 801 -57.88 -19.50 6.78
C LEU A 801 -58.50 -19.52 5.38
N VAL A 802 -59.23 -20.60 5.04
CA VAL A 802 -59.89 -20.85 3.75
C VAL A 802 -61.28 -21.41 3.94
#